data_AF-A0A0M3K7Q1-F1
#
_entry.id   AF-A0A0M3K7Q1-F1
#
_cell.length_a   1.000
_cell.length_b   1.000
_cell.length_c   1.000
_cell.angle_alpha   90.00
_cell.angle_beta   90.00
_cell.angle_gamma   90.00
#
_symmetry.space_group_name_H-M   'P 1'
#
loop_
_entity.id
_entity.type
_entity.pdbx_description
1 polymer ?
#
loop_
_entity_poly.entity_id
_entity_poly.type
_entity_poly.pdbx_seq_one_letter_code
_entity_poly.pdbx_strand_id
1 'polypeptide(L)'
;MSPFITQASNPLLPQISQRPRPIPPQPIPVPPGVSSVPVPNQGFVPIAQQLSPFYAGDIMFHAFISVNGYIGFAHILNQGPVLNVGVENTDWPRQPDPAMIAPWLCKQQITQDPQPGLRTGVFFRLVLRQSLFGRRRNEFFNVASSPTSSFFNQPANLACPGTPDSYIQCNPQSDMFLEQMMQWLQEGVAGAVAFRADAALVVTWLNTASGVSGRSDVGRGQLATYQAIWLTDQAAKLSYVILNYDKLGFDADDFRFNSRNGRCQALFNGGNHTGTVPVDPTIPYKHSPKILAQRSGVPHMGRGRYMFRVDDVVRPGGCSNKTSGTYPMLIYPNIVNMLGETTVDINALCLDRSQTYILMIEQRETATCTVLNSAIARCFLPRVFDWGTKTVYFQTQQGNLNAQEQKAFVGYIYFVPPTIDPMRLDIGNVYDWFKNPVPFQIMSISWYPRNFTNPDFMNGERFFQIANDAMYSVQLGLYVIGYREGKDESIRKFRPEYRTICRLATFTNRNNYQYRFKPQEERINIYQVEQWYLNEWERMNELYSYRFGYLKLSPIRPNDLTGMNLLPGLTSSPISIHWLWQPLELGTVVTGPVNVQQQQSRVAYVEEKATQMCQDWYAEDGAQYNFIRYTETNASCPCIESQARIDLGRFMPHPRCSQACSSYCYQSVFCFNYLRSAGPPVKQLLSSGFI
;
A
#
# COMPACT_ATOMS: atom_id res chain seq x y z
N MET A 1 -41.80 -5.17 67.05
CA MET A 1 -41.19 -6.50 66.85
C MET A 1 -41.41 -6.89 65.40
N SER A 2 -40.39 -7.50 64.78
CA SER A 2 -40.28 -7.92 63.37
C SER A 2 -39.80 -6.84 62.38
N PRO A 3 -38.52 -6.91 61.92
CA PRO A 3 -38.01 -6.08 60.84
C PRO A 3 -38.24 -6.76 59.49
N PHE A 4 -38.73 -5.98 58.51
CA PHE A 4 -38.88 -6.39 57.12
C PHE A 4 -37.55 -6.24 56.38
N ILE A 5 -37.17 -7.31 55.67
CA ILE A 5 -35.99 -7.45 54.84
C ILE A 5 -36.15 -6.65 53.54
N THR A 6 -35.18 -5.81 53.24
CA THR A 6 -35.04 -5.04 51.99
C THR A 6 -34.65 -5.95 50.82
N GLN A 7 -35.47 -5.99 49.77
CA GLN A 7 -35.12 -6.54 48.46
C GLN A 7 -34.26 -5.53 47.67
N ALA A 8 -33.08 -5.95 47.23
CA ALA A 8 -32.28 -5.24 46.24
C ALA A 8 -32.67 -5.70 44.84
N SER A 9 -33.11 -4.75 44.01
CA SER A 9 -33.42 -4.92 42.59
C SER A 9 -32.16 -4.92 41.74
N ASN A 10 -31.95 -5.99 40.96
CA ASN A 10 -30.88 -6.12 39.97
C ASN A 10 -31.01 -5.09 38.82
N PRO A 11 -29.90 -4.49 38.35
CA PRO A 11 -29.90 -3.61 37.19
C PRO A 11 -29.96 -4.40 35.87
N LEU A 12 -30.77 -3.87 34.95
CA LEU A 12 -31.08 -4.38 33.62
C LEU A 12 -29.85 -4.44 32.71
N LEU A 13 -29.59 -5.62 32.12
CA LEU A 13 -28.65 -5.83 31.02
C LEU A 13 -29.23 -5.28 29.70
N PRO A 14 -28.45 -4.53 28.89
CA PRO A 14 -28.90 -4.06 27.59
C PRO A 14 -28.93 -5.20 26.55
N GLN A 15 -30.02 -5.25 25.78
CA GLN A 15 -30.26 -6.26 24.76
C GLN A 15 -29.22 -6.25 23.63
N ILE A 16 -28.70 -7.44 23.32
CA ILE A 16 -27.80 -7.70 22.19
C ILE A 16 -28.62 -7.69 20.90
N SER A 17 -28.37 -6.70 20.05
CA SER A 17 -28.84 -6.66 18.66
C SER A 17 -28.29 -7.85 17.87
N GLN A 18 -29.18 -8.65 17.29
CA GLN A 18 -28.84 -9.80 16.46
C GLN A 18 -28.17 -9.34 15.15
N ARG A 19 -26.87 -9.62 15.00
CA ARG A 19 -26.14 -9.45 13.73
C ARG A 19 -26.54 -10.55 12.73
N PRO A 20 -26.53 -10.28 11.42
CA PRO A 20 -26.96 -11.25 10.41
C PRO A 20 -26.04 -12.48 10.37
N ARG A 21 -26.65 -13.66 10.35
CA ARG A 21 -25.98 -14.96 10.16
C ARG A 21 -25.37 -15.06 8.75
N PRO A 22 -24.25 -15.80 8.56
CA PRO A 22 -23.72 -16.08 7.24
C PRO A 22 -24.77 -16.76 6.37
N ILE A 23 -24.99 -16.26 5.16
CA ILE A 23 -25.90 -16.85 4.18
C ILE A 23 -25.31 -18.20 3.74
N PRO A 24 -26.02 -19.33 3.93
CA PRO A 24 -25.54 -20.63 3.47
C PRO A 24 -25.58 -20.70 1.94
N PRO A 25 -24.53 -21.21 1.27
CA PRO A 25 -24.55 -21.40 -0.18
C PRO A 25 -25.47 -22.57 -0.58
N GLN A 26 -26.18 -22.41 -1.70
CA GLN A 26 -26.87 -23.48 -2.42
C GLN A 26 -25.81 -24.35 -3.15
N PRO A 27 -25.69 -25.66 -2.87
CA PRO A 27 -24.65 -26.50 -3.46
C PRO A 27 -25.15 -27.43 -4.57
N ILE A 28 -24.28 -27.67 -5.54
CA ILE A 28 -24.36 -28.78 -6.51
C ILE A 28 -23.51 -29.95 -5.98
N PRO A 29 -24.04 -31.18 -5.97
CA PRO A 29 -23.25 -32.38 -5.66
C PRO A 29 -22.44 -32.85 -6.88
N VAL A 30 -21.18 -33.22 -6.66
CA VAL A 30 -20.36 -33.98 -7.62
C VAL A 30 -20.66 -35.48 -7.42
N PRO A 31 -20.87 -36.27 -8.48
CA PRO A 31 -21.11 -37.70 -8.32
C PRO A 31 -19.84 -38.44 -7.87
N PRO A 32 -19.96 -39.53 -7.09
CA PRO A 32 -18.81 -40.24 -6.55
C PRO A 32 -18.11 -41.04 -7.67
N GLY A 33 -16.82 -40.76 -7.86
CA GLY A 33 -15.92 -41.56 -8.68
C GLY A 33 -15.44 -40.90 -9.97
N VAL A 34 -14.52 -39.94 -9.88
CA VAL A 34 -13.57 -39.62 -10.97
C VAL A 34 -12.23 -39.24 -10.36
N SER A 35 -11.27 -40.15 -10.52
CA SER A 35 -9.83 -39.92 -10.45
C SER A 35 -9.41 -38.76 -11.36
N SER A 36 -8.51 -37.89 -10.90
CA SER A 36 -7.61 -37.05 -11.72
C SER A 36 -8.09 -36.78 -13.15
N VAL A 37 -8.69 -35.62 -13.41
CA VAL A 37 -8.92 -35.18 -14.80
C VAL A 37 -7.55 -34.86 -15.41
N PRO A 38 -7.08 -35.59 -16.43
CA PRO A 38 -5.92 -35.18 -17.20
C PRO A 38 -6.37 -34.13 -18.21
N VAL A 39 -5.82 -32.93 -18.12
CA VAL A 39 -5.87 -31.96 -19.24
C VAL A 39 -5.00 -32.55 -20.37
N PRO A 40 -5.41 -32.47 -21.65
CA PRO A 40 -4.78 -33.26 -22.71
C PRO A 40 -3.29 -32.97 -22.84
N ASN A 41 -2.49 -34.04 -22.85
CA ASN A 41 -1.12 -34.03 -23.33
C ASN A 41 -1.12 -33.60 -24.81
N GLN A 42 -0.79 -32.34 -25.07
CA GLN A 42 0.02 -31.99 -26.23
C GLN A 42 1.25 -31.26 -25.71
N GLY A 43 2.39 -31.95 -25.83
CA GLY A 43 3.66 -31.45 -25.40
C GLY A 43 4.02 -30.18 -26.14
N PHE A 44 4.05 -29.08 -25.39
CA PHE A 44 5.04 -28.03 -25.50
C PHE A 44 5.21 -27.51 -24.07
N VAL A 45 6.36 -27.77 -23.47
CA VAL A 45 6.79 -27.09 -22.25
C VAL A 45 7.49 -25.81 -22.73
N PRO A 46 6.87 -24.61 -22.64
CA PRO A 46 7.63 -23.40 -22.83
C PRO A 46 8.52 -23.26 -21.59
N ILE A 47 9.81 -23.04 -21.83
CA ILE A 47 10.87 -22.82 -20.84
C ILE A 47 10.68 -21.42 -20.20
N ALA A 48 9.52 -21.20 -19.57
CA ALA A 48 9.14 -19.95 -18.93
C ALA A 48 8.51 -20.15 -17.53
N GLN A 49 8.52 -21.37 -16.98
CA GLN A 49 8.14 -21.65 -15.59
C GLN A 49 9.31 -21.48 -14.60
N GLN A 50 10.35 -20.75 -14.98
CA GLN A 50 11.49 -20.48 -14.14
C GLN A 50 11.51 -18.98 -13.83
N LEU A 51 11.22 -18.63 -12.57
CA LEU A 51 11.35 -17.29 -11.93
C LEU A 51 10.12 -16.37 -11.88
N SER A 52 8.91 -16.87 -11.62
CA SER A 52 7.84 -16.01 -11.10
C SER A 52 7.74 -16.15 -9.57
N PRO A 53 7.84 -15.05 -8.79
CA PRO A 53 7.66 -15.11 -7.34
C PRO A 53 6.20 -15.49 -7.03
N PHE A 54 6.05 -16.34 -6.02
CA PHE A 54 4.86 -16.68 -5.22
C PHE A 54 3.45 -16.30 -5.72
N TYR A 55 2.52 -17.27 -5.71
CA TYR A 55 1.04 -17.14 -5.81
C TYR A 55 0.48 -15.94 -6.60
N ALA A 56 1.11 -15.62 -7.73
CA ALA A 56 0.63 -14.62 -8.65
C ALA A 56 -0.65 -15.13 -9.35
N GLY A 57 -1.52 -14.21 -9.73
CA GLY A 57 -2.87 -14.53 -10.20
C GLY A 57 -2.90 -15.33 -11.52
N ASP A 58 -1.84 -15.25 -12.31
CA ASP A 58 -1.61 -15.98 -13.56
C ASP A 58 -1.53 -17.50 -13.33
N ILE A 59 -1.14 -17.93 -12.14
CA ILE A 59 -1.01 -19.34 -11.76
C ILE A 59 -2.36 -19.92 -11.26
N MET A 60 -3.39 -19.08 -11.01
CA MET A 60 -4.70 -19.55 -10.51
C MET A 60 -5.34 -20.61 -11.41
N PHE A 61 -5.12 -20.53 -12.72
CA PHE A 61 -5.70 -21.45 -13.71
C PHE A 61 -5.03 -22.82 -13.79
N HIS A 62 -3.87 -22.98 -13.15
CA HIS A 62 -3.10 -24.23 -13.13
C HIS A 62 -3.06 -24.88 -11.74
N ALA A 63 -3.87 -24.36 -10.80
CA ALA A 63 -3.95 -24.87 -9.44
C ALA A 63 -4.72 -26.19 -9.37
N PHE A 64 -4.29 -27.10 -8.49
CA PHE A 64 -5.06 -28.30 -8.16
C PHE A 64 -5.46 -28.29 -6.68
N ILE A 65 -6.69 -28.73 -6.41
CA ILE A 65 -7.28 -28.73 -5.07
C ILE A 65 -7.19 -30.15 -4.52
N SER A 66 -6.62 -30.29 -3.32
CA SER A 66 -6.48 -31.58 -2.67
C SER A 66 -7.46 -31.75 -1.51
N VAL A 67 -7.98 -32.96 -1.36
CA VAL A 67 -8.75 -33.36 -0.16
C VAL A 67 -7.95 -33.22 1.12
N ASN A 68 -6.61 -33.30 1.02
CA ASN A 68 -5.67 -33.17 2.13
C ASN A 68 -5.45 -31.71 2.61
N GLY A 69 -6.34 -30.79 2.22
CA GLY A 69 -6.40 -29.44 2.79
C GLY A 69 -5.38 -28.45 2.27
N TYR A 70 -5.04 -28.54 0.98
CA TYR A 70 -4.17 -27.58 0.31
C TYR A 70 -4.58 -27.34 -1.15
N ILE A 71 -4.13 -26.20 -1.67
CA ILE A 71 -4.16 -25.80 -3.08
C ILE A 71 -2.71 -25.82 -3.55
N GLY A 72 -2.37 -26.70 -4.48
CA GLY A 72 -1.01 -26.89 -4.97
C GLY A 72 -0.82 -26.39 -6.40
N PHE A 73 0.43 -26.09 -6.74
CA PHE A 73 0.84 -25.63 -8.08
C PHE A 73 1.87 -26.56 -8.73
N ALA A 74 2.38 -27.54 -7.97
CA ALA A 74 3.19 -28.64 -8.47
C ALA A 74 2.89 -29.92 -7.66
N HIS A 75 3.18 -31.11 -8.22
CA HIS A 75 2.86 -32.38 -7.58
C HIS A 75 3.55 -32.57 -6.21
N ILE A 76 2.77 -32.99 -5.19
CA ILE A 76 3.29 -33.40 -3.88
C ILE A 76 3.58 -34.90 -3.88
N LEU A 77 4.74 -35.30 -3.37
CA LEU A 77 5.01 -36.68 -3.02
C LEU A 77 4.22 -37.07 -1.76
N ASN A 78 3.20 -37.90 -1.92
CA ASN A 78 2.36 -38.39 -0.83
C ASN A 78 2.90 -39.70 -0.22
N GLN A 79 4.23 -39.79 -0.05
CA GLN A 79 4.88 -40.98 0.52
C GLN A 79 4.90 -40.87 2.05
N GLY A 80 4.32 -41.86 2.74
CA GLY A 80 4.30 -41.91 4.21
C GLY A 80 3.10 -41.22 4.86
N PRO A 81 3.02 -41.19 6.20
CA PRO A 81 1.85 -40.72 6.95
C PRO A 81 1.73 -39.19 7.04
N VAL A 82 2.83 -38.46 6.84
CA VAL A 82 2.91 -36.99 6.88
C VAL A 82 3.21 -36.47 5.49
N LEU A 83 2.57 -35.36 5.11
CA LEU A 83 2.88 -34.66 3.87
C LEU A 83 4.07 -33.73 4.12
N ASN A 84 5.24 -34.11 3.60
CA ASN A 84 6.48 -33.37 3.79
C ASN A 84 6.57 -32.23 2.79
N VAL A 85 6.87 -31.03 3.30
CA VAL A 85 6.98 -29.80 2.52
C VAL A 85 8.05 -28.88 3.10
N GLY A 86 8.69 -28.10 2.24
CA GLY A 86 9.68 -27.10 2.63
C GLY A 86 11.07 -27.64 2.93
N VAL A 87 12.00 -26.70 3.08
CA VAL A 87 13.47 -26.91 3.15
C VAL A 87 13.91 -27.94 4.20
N GLU A 88 13.21 -28.03 5.33
CA GLU A 88 13.60 -28.95 6.41
C GLU A 88 13.18 -30.40 6.15
N ASN A 89 12.16 -30.63 5.30
CA ASN A 89 11.51 -31.93 5.16
C ASN A 89 11.59 -32.52 3.74
N THR A 90 12.13 -31.78 2.76
CA THR A 90 12.33 -32.23 1.38
C THR A 90 13.80 -32.15 0.98
N ASP A 91 14.24 -33.04 0.07
CA ASP A 91 15.60 -33.03 -0.50
C ASP A 91 15.58 -32.54 -1.95
N TRP A 92 15.38 -31.23 -2.17
CA TRP A 92 15.41 -30.63 -3.51
C TRP A 92 16.83 -30.56 -4.09
N PRO A 93 17.05 -30.90 -5.38
CA PRO A 93 16.05 -31.18 -6.42
C PRO A 93 15.68 -32.67 -6.58
N ARG A 94 16.18 -33.57 -5.73
CA ARG A 94 15.90 -35.01 -5.82
C ARG A 94 14.44 -35.35 -5.49
N GLN A 95 13.86 -34.61 -4.56
CA GLN A 95 12.45 -34.62 -4.20
C GLN A 95 11.83 -33.27 -4.57
N PRO A 96 10.66 -33.24 -5.23
CA PRO A 96 9.97 -32.00 -5.54
C PRO A 96 9.50 -31.33 -4.24
N ASP A 97 9.75 -30.02 -4.17
CA ASP A 97 9.20 -29.14 -3.13
C ASP A 97 8.19 -28.21 -3.81
N PRO A 98 6.89 -28.50 -3.76
CA PRO A 98 5.91 -27.78 -4.55
C PRO A 98 5.39 -26.53 -3.83
N ALA A 99 5.16 -25.46 -4.60
CA ALA A 99 4.47 -24.29 -4.10
C ALA A 99 3.01 -24.65 -3.73
N MET A 100 2.53 -24.21 -2.55
CA MET A 100 1.15 -24.51 -2.10
C MET A 100 0.62 -23.60 -1.00
N ILE A 101 -0.66 -23.26 -1.11
CA ILE A 101 -1.44 -22.67 -0.02
C ILE A 101 -2.10 -23.81 0.75
N ALA A 102 -1.69 -24.04 1.99
CA ALA A 102 -2.23 -25.11 2.80
C ALA A 102 -2.93 -24.57 4.06
N PRO A 103 -4.24 -24.28 3.98
CA PRO A 103 -5.02 -23.90 5.16
C PRO A 103 -4.99 -24.98 6.24
N TRP A 104 -4.90 -26.25 5.86
CA TRP A 104 -4.88 -27.38 6.79
C TRP A 104 -4.27 -28.63 6.16
N LEU A 105 -2.95 -28.64 6.01
CA LEU A 105 -2.16 -29.74 5.45
C LEU A 105 -2.20 -30.96 6.37
N CYS A 106 -2.94 -31.98 5.98
CA CYS A 106 -2.91 -33.31 6.61
C CYS A 106 -3.58 -34.34 5.72
N LYS A 107 -3.33 -35.63 5.98
CA LYS A 107 -4.11 -36.69 5.34
C LYS A 107 -5.56 -36.60 5.84
N GLN A 108 -6.49 -36.43 4.91
CA GLN A 108 -7.90 -36.27 5.20
C GLN A 108 -8.75 -37.22 4.36
N GLN A 109 -9.93 -37.55 4.87
CA GLN A 109 -10.94 -38.34 4.19
C GLN A 109 -12.28 -37.63 4.23
N ILE A 110 -13.05 -37.83 3.16
CA ILE A 110 -14.45 -37.42 3.09
C ILE A 110 -15.28 -38.60 3.60
N THR A 111 -16.08 -38.37 4.63
CA THR A 111 -16.97 -39.40 5.17
C THR A 111 -17.98 -39.83 4.11
N GLN A 112 -17.94 -41.11 3.72
CA GLN A 112 -18.80 -41.69 2.68
C GLN A 112 -20.22 -41.97 3.19
N ASP A 113 -20.36 -42.34 4.46
CA ASP A 113 -21.66 -42.59 5.14
C ASP A 113 -21.92 -41.52 6.24
N PRO A 114 -22.18 -40.25 5.88
CA PRO A 114 -22.48 -39.23 6.87
C PRO A 114 -23.84 -39.50 7.54
N GLN A 115 -23.99 -39.06 8.79
CA GLN A 115 -25.29 -39.06 9.46
C GLN A 115 -26.31 -38.26 8.61
N PRO A 116 -27.59 -38.66 8.57
CA PRO A 116 -28.62 -37.95 7.79
C PRO A 116 -28.62 -36.44 8.09
N GLY A 117 -28.44 -35.61 7.06
CA GLY A 117 -28.36 -34.14 7.17
C GLY A 117 -26.95 -33.56 7.31
N LEU A 118 -25.90 -34.39 7.47
CA LEU A 118 -24.51 -33.93 7.49
C LEU A 118 -23.95 -33.85 6.07
N ARG A 119 -23.67 -32.64 5.58
CA ARG A 119 -22.95 -32.44 4.31
C ARG A 119 -21.44 -32.52 4.53
N THR A 120 -20.75 -33.33 3.74
CA THR A 120 -19.29 -33.51 3.76
C THR A 120 -18.75 -33.35 2.34
N GLY A 121 -17.54 -32.80 2.20
CA GLY A 121 -16.88 -32.70 0.89
C GLY A 121 -16.01 -31.48 0.72
N VAL A 122 -15.36 -31.40 -0.44
CA VAL A 122 -14.57 -30.24 -0.87
C VAL A 122 -15.36 -29.52 -1.96
N PHE A 123 -15.71 -28.28 -1.69
CA PHE A 123 -16.48 -27.43 -2.59
C PHE A 123 -15.60 -26.30 -3.07
N PHE A 124 -15.63 -25.99 -4.36
CA PHE A 124 -14.89 -24.87 -4.90
C PHE A 124 -15.71 -24.08 -5.91
N ARG A 125 -15.37 -22.81 -6.05
CA ARG A 125 -15.87 -21.94 -7.11
C ARG A 125 -14.84 -20.90 -7.50
N LEU A 126 -14.77 -20.60 -8.78
CA LEU A 126 -14.04 -19.46 -9.35
C LEU A 126 -15.03 -18.32 -9.53
N VAL A 127 -14.69 -17.16 -8.99
CA VAL A 127 -15.53 -15.96 -8.97
C VAL A 127 -14.80 -14.89 -9.76
N LEU A 128 -15.38 -14.40 -10.85
CA LEU A 128 -14.78 -13.38 -11.71
C LEU A 128 -15.68 -12.15 -11.76
N ARG A 129 -15.06 -10.96 -11.75
CA ARG A 129 -15.79 -9.70 -11.87
C ARG A 129 -16.28 -9.52 -13.30
N GLN A 130 -17.53 -9.07 -13.46
CA GLN A 130 -18.11 -8.87 -14.80
C GLN A 130 -17.35 -7.84 -15.64
N SER A 131 -16.73 -6.84 -15.01
CA SER A 131 -15.94 -5.82 -15.71
C SER A 131 -14.70 -6.36 -16.42
N LEU A 132 -14.22 -7.57 -16.10
CA LEU A 132 -13.10 -8.21 -16.79
C LEU A 132 -13.39 -8.52 -18.25
N PHE A 133 -14.66 -8.71 -18.61
CA PHE A 133 -15.11 -9.13 -19.94
C PHE A 133 -15.62 -7.96 -20.81
N GLY A 134 -15.42 -6.72 -20.34
CA GLY A 134 -16.00 -5.51 -20.94
C GLY A 134 -17.49 -5.37 -20.62
N ARG A 135 -17.96 -4.14 -20.40
CA ARG A 135 -19.39 -3.83 -20.35
C ARG A 135 -19.93 -3.66 -21.77
N ARG A 136 -21.16 -4.13 -22.03
CA ARG A 136 -21.94 -3.69 -23.21
C ARG A 136 -21.96 -2.15 -23.23
N ARG A 137 -21.78 -1.54 -24.39
CA ARG A 137 -22.33 -0.20 -24.65
C ARG A 137 -23.84 -0.31 -24.43
N ASN A 138 -24.35 0.21 -23.32
CA ASN A 138 -25.78 0.49 -23.21
C ASN A 138 -26.04 1.77 -24.01
N GLU A 139 -26.85 1.68 -25.06
CA GLU A 139 -27.20 2.80 -25.95
C GLU A 139 -28.00 3.93 -25.27
N PHE A 140 -28.30 3.82 -23.97
CA PHE A 140 -29.13 4.79 -23.22
C PHE A 140 -28.36 5.72 -22.27
N PHE A 141 -27.05 5.57 -22.13
CA PHE A 141 -26.23 6.48 -21.31
C PHE A 141 -24.97 6.89 -22.07
N ASN A 142 -24.96 8.12 -22.58
CA ASN A 142 -23.78 8.80 -23.13
C ASN A 142 -22.78 9.11 -22.01
N VAL A 143 -22.11 8.09 -21.48
CA VAL A 143 -20.98 8.24 -20.56
C VAL A 143 -19.74 7.76 -21.30
N ALA A 144 -18.77 8.66 -21.44
CA ALA A 144 -17.55 8.48 -22.21
C ALA A 144 -16.84 7.14 -21.89
N SER A 145 -16.64 6.36 -22.95
CA SER A 145 -15.63 5.31 -23.16
C SER A 145 -14.91 4.79 -21.90
N SER A 146 -15.42 3.70 -21.32
CA SER A 146 -14.57 2.83 -20.49
C SER A 146 -13.81 1.86 -21.40
N PRO A 147 -12.53 1.58 -21.11
CA PRO A 147 -11.70 0.73 -21.96
C PRO A 147 -12.26 -0.69 -21.99
N THR A 148 -12.48 -1.19 -23.20
CA THR A 148 -12.75 -2.58 -23.52
C THR A 148 -11.53 -3.42 -23.14
N SER A 149 -11.72 -4.51 -22.38
CA SER A 149 -10.63 -5.44 -22.12
C SER A 149 -10.25 -6.17 -23.41
N SER A 150 -8.95 -6.21 -23.72
CA SER A 150 -8.39 -6.95 -24.86
C SER A 150 -8.17 -8.44 -24.57
N PHE A 151 -8.41 -8.89 -23.34
CA PHE A 151 -8.13 -10.26 -22.90
C PHE A 151 -9.29 -11.23 -23.18
N PHE A 152 -10.54 -10.75 -23.09
CA PHE A 152 -11.72 -11.55 -23.41
C PHE A 152 -12.51 -10.86 -24.52
N ASN A 153 -12.49 -11.43 -25.73
CA ASN A 153 -13.19 -10.90 -26.90
C ASN A 153 -14.72 -11.11 -26.87
N GLN A 154 -15.27 -11.51 -25.72
CA GLN A 154 -16.69 -11.89 -25.57
C GLN A 154 -17.24 -11.40 -24.22
N PRO A 155 -18.52 -11.00 -24.16
CA PRO A 155 -19.15 -10.49 -22.94
C PRO A 155 -19.26 -11.56 -21.86
N ALA A 156 -19.34 -11.14 -20.59
CA ALA A 156 -19.33 -12.03 -19.42
C ALA A 156 -20.36 -13.17 -19.48
N ASN A 157 -21.53 -12.92 -20.06
CA ASN A 157 -22.61 -13.91 -20.22
C ASN A 157 -22.28 -15.01 -21.25
N LEU A 158 -21.41 -14.73 -22.22
CA LEU A 158 -20.91 -15.69 -23.21
C LEU A 158 -19.61 -16.34 -22.75
N ALA A 159 -18.73 -15.60 -22.06
CA ALA A 159 -17.49 -16.12 -21.49
C ALA A 159 -17.69 -17.08 -20.30
N CYS A 160 -18.65 -16.79 -19.43
CA CYS A 160 -19.07 -17.69 -18.36
C CYS A 160 -20.60 -17.77 -18.41
N PRO A 161 -21.19 -18.80 -19.04
CA PRO A 161 -22.64 -18.99 -18.97
C PRO A 161 -23.00 -19.12 -17.48
N GLY A 162 -23.71 -18.13 -16.95
CA GLY A 162 -24.05 -18.01 -15.52
C GLY A 162 -25.09 -19.04 -15.08
N THR A 163 -24.85 -20.32 -15.35
CA THR A 163 -25.67 -21.40 -14.81
C THR A 163 -25.42 -21.49 -13.30
N PRO A 164 -26.48 -21.65 -12.48
CA PRO A 164 -26.35 -21.87 -11.04
C PRO A 164 -25.37 -22.99 -10.69
N ASP A 165 -25.19 -23.94 -11.61
CA ASP A 165 -24.38 -25.15 -11.45
C ASP A 165 -22.94 -25.05 -11.98
N SER A 166 -22.54 -23.92 -12.56
CA SER A 166 -21.16 -23.71 -13.00
C SER A 166 -20.24 -23.44 -11.82
N TYR A 167 -19.06 -24.10 -11.81
CA TYR A 167 -18.00 -23.77 -10.85
C TYR A 167 -17.38 -22.39 -11.12
N ILE A 168 -17.59 -21.81 -12.32
CA ILE A 168 -17.17 -20.44 -12.68
C ILE A 168 -18.38 -19.51 -12.62
N GLN A 169 -18.28 -18.43 -11.85
CA GLN A 169 -19.34 -17.47 -11.56
C GLN A 169 -18.93 -16.06 -12.00
N CYS A 170 -19.66 -15.49 -12.96
CA CYS A 170 -19.41 -14.17 -13.57
C CYS A 170 -20.72 -13.34 -13.64
N ASN A 171 -21.44 -13.24 -12.51
CA ASN A 171 -22.78 -12.66 -12.39
C ASN A 171 -22.80 -11.49 -11.37
N PRO A 172 -23.90 -10.75 -11.19
CA PRO A 172 -23.93 -9.66 -10.21
C PRO A 172 -23.63 -10.09 -8.76
N GLN A 173 -23.88 -11.37 -8.42
CA GLN A 173 -23.53 -11.93 -7.12
C GLN A 173 -22.02 -12.17 -6.97
N SER A 174 -21.29 -12.45 -8.05
CA SER A 174 -19.82 -12.53 -8.04
C SER A 174 -19.21 -11.17 -7.73
N ASP A 175 -19.72 -10.11 -8.35
CA ASP A 175 -19.29 -8.72 -8.08
C ASP A 175 -19.52 -8.36 -6.60
N MET A 176 -20.72 -8.58 -6.06
CA MET A 176 -21.02 -8.33 -4.64
C MET A 176 -20.13 -9.14 -3.69
N PHE A 177 -19.84 -10.40 -4.02
CA PHE A 177 -18.94 -11.23 -3.22
C PHE A 177 -17.52 -10.65 -3.19
N LEU A 178 -16.99 -10.25 -4.35
CA LEU A 178 -15.66 -9.63 -4.45
C LEU A 178 -15.59 -8.31 -3.69
N GLU A 179 -16.63 -7.47 -3.76
CA GLU A 179 -16.71 -6.23 -2.95
C GLU A 179 -16.64 -6.53 -1.45
N GLN A 180 -17.38 -7.52 -0.98
CA GLN A 180 -17.39 -7.88 0.43
C GLN A 180 -16.01 -8.38 0.90
N MET A 181 -15.32 -9.16 0.06
CA MET A 181 -13.97 -9.64 0.38
C MET A 181 -12.94 -8.50 0.36
N MET A 182 -13.06 -7.55 -0.57
CA MET A 182 -12.22 -6.36 -0.59
C MET A 182 -12.40 -5.52 0.68
N GLN A 183 -13.63 -5.30 1.12
CA GLN A 183 -13.90 -4.60 2.39
C GLN A 183 -13.20 -5.32 3.56
N TRP A 184 -13.27 -6.64 3.62
CA TRP A 184 -12.62 -7.39 4.68
C TRP A 184 -11.09 -7.21 4.66
N LEU A 185 -10.48 -7.27 3.47
CA LEU A 185 -9.04 -7.03 3.33
C LEU A 185 -8.66 -5.61 3.75
N GLN A 186 -9.46 -4.60 3.40
CA GLN A 186 -9.21 -3.20 3.76
C GLN A 186 -9.22 -2.96 5.26
N GLU A 187 -10.04 -3.68 6.01
CA GLU A 187 -10.12 -3.58 7.46
C GLU A 187 -9.00 -4.41 8.15
N GLY A 188 -8.54 -5.49 7.52
CA GLY A 188 -7.54 -6.38 8.11
C GLY A 188 -6.09 -6.11 7.72
N VAL A 189 -5.82 -5.66 6.50
CA VAL A 189 -4.48 -5.65 5.89
C VAL A 189 -4.07 -4.23 5.47
N ALA A 190 -2.96 -3.75 6.01
CA ALA A 190 -2.34 -2.49 5.66
C ALA A 190 -2.01 -2.45 4.17
N GLY A 191 -2.56 -1.46 3.48
CA GLY A 191 -2.40 -1.28 2.04
C GLY A 191 -3.43 -1.97 1.14
N ALA A 192 -4.32 -2.80 1.68
CA ALA A 192 -5.40 -3.40 0.90
C ALA A 192 -6.41 -2.36 0.36
N VAL A 193 -6.37 -1.11 0.82
CA VAL A 193 -7.13 0.02 0.25
C VAL A 193 -6.79 0.32 -1.20
N ALA A 194 -5.59 -0.03 -1.66
CA ALA A 194 -5.17 0.11 -3.05
C ALA A 194 -5.50 -1.13 -3.90
N PHE A 195 -5.97 -2.21 -3.28
CA PHE A 195 -6.25 -3.47 -3.95
C PHE A 195 -7.70 -3.52 -4.46
N ARG A 196 -7.84 -3.94 -5.72
CA ARG A 196 -9.11 -4.22 -6.37
C ARG A 196 -9.14 -5.69 -6.75
N ALA A 197 -9.96 -6.48 -6.07
CA ALA A 197 -10.13 -7.90 -6.41
C ALA A 197 -10.97 -8.03 -7.67
N ASP A 198 -10.42 -8.60 -8.74
CA ASP A 198 -11.16 -8.86 -9.97
C ASP A 198 -11.44 -10.36 -10.18
N ALA A 199 -10.70 -11.24 -9.50
CA ALA A 199 -10.95 -12.66 -9.47
C ALA A 199 -10.74 -13.24 -8.06
N ALA A 200 -11.46 -14.33 -7.76
CA ALA A 200 -11.26 -15.10 -6.54
C ALA A 200 -11.49 -16.60 -6.75
N LEU A 201 -10.62 -17.43 -6.19
CA LEU A 201 -10.85 -18.87 -6.00
C LEU A 201 -11.27 -19.10 -4.55
N VAL A 202 -12.47 -19.65 -4.37
CA VAL A 202 -13.01 -20.02 -3.06
C VAL A 202 -13.02 -21.52 -2.95
N VAL A 203 -12.36 -22.07 -1.94
CA VAL A 203 -12.31 -23.50 -1.66
C VAL A 203 -12.73 -23.74 -0.21
N THR A 204 -13.70 -24.62 0.00
CA THR A 204 -14.24 -24.96 1.33
C THR A 204 -14.12 -26.47 1.54
N TRP A 205 -13.40 -26.85 2.59
CA TRP A 205 -13.38 -28.22 3.10
C TRP A 205 -14.43 -28.29 4.19
N LEU A 206 -15.55 -28.95 3.91
CA LEU A 206 -16.69 -29.04 4.80
C LEU A 206 -16.72 -30.41 5.46
N ASN A 207 -16.71 -30.40 6.80
CA ASN A 207 -16.80 -31.59 7.63
C ASN A 207 -15.85 -32.72 7.20
N THR A 208 -14.60 -32.40 6.91
CA THR A 208 -13.57 -33.39 6.58
C THR A 208 -13.06 -34.08 7.84
N ALA A 209 -12.79 -35.38 7.74
CA ALA A 209 -12.24 -36.15 8.83
C ALA A 209 -10.76 -36.43 8.57
N SER A 210 -9.98 -36.68 9.62
CA SER A 210 -8.58 -37.12 9.45
C SER A 210 -8.53 -38.48 8.74
N GLY A 211 -7.53 -38.72 7.88
CA GLY A 211 -7.36 -39.98 7.15
C GLY A 211 -7.11 -41.20 8.05
N VAL A 212 -6.82 -40.99 9.33
CA VAL A 212 -6.64 -42.05 10.35
C VAL A 212 -7.81 -42.15 11.35
N SER A 213 -8.84 -41.31 11.18
CA SER A 213 -10.00 -41.30 12.08
C SER A 213 -10.93 -42.49 11.83
N GLY A 214 -11.43 -43.09 12.92
CA GLY A 214 -12.42 -44.17 12.86
C GLY A 214 -13.86 -43.66 12.92
N ARG A 215 -14.84 -44.55 12.72
CA ARG A 215 -16.28 -44.22 12.82
C ARG A 215 -16.68 -43.59 14.16
N SER A 216 -16.04 -44.00 15.26
CA SER A 216 -16.28 -43.44 16.60
C SER A 216 -15.85 -41.98 16.72
N ASP A 217 -14.78 -41.59 16.05
CA ASP A 217 -14.21 -40.24 16.11
C ASP A 217 -15.06 -39.28 15.28
N VAL A 218 -15.47 -39.74 14.08
CA VAL A 218 -16.46 -39.07 13.23
C VAL A 218 -17.80 -38.90 13.96
N GLY A 219 -18.27 -39.93 14.65
CA GLY A 219 -19.50 -39.89 15.45
C GLY A 219 -19.45 -38.92 16.65
N ARG A 220 -18.25 -38.62 17.17
CA ARG A 220 -18.02 -37.59 18.20
C ARG A 220 -17.90 -36.18 17.63
N GLY A 221 -18.04 -36.00 16.32
CA GLY A 221 -17.95 -34.71 15.66
C GLY A 221 -16.53 -34.16 15.51
N GLN A 222 -15.50 -35.02 15.55
CA GLN A 222 -14.10 -34.65 15.28
C GLN A 222 -13.87 -34.38 13.78
N LEU A 223 -14.55 -33.35 13.28
CA LEU A 223 -14.57 -32.94 11.87
C LEU A 223 -13.99 -31.54 11.74
N ALA A 224 -13.25 -31.30 10.67
CA ALA A 224 -12.72 -30.00 10.32
C ALA A 224 -13.62 -29.29 9.31
N THR A 225 -13.77 -27.98 9.46
CA THR A 225 -14.45 -27.12 8.49
C THR A 225 -13.70 -25.80 8.38
N TYR A 226 -13.16 -25.56 7.20
CA TYR A 226 -12.33 -24.40 6.91
C TYR A 226 -12.41 -24.02 5.43
N GLN A 227 -12.04 -22.79 5.13
CA GLN A 227 -12.16 -22.19 3.80
C GLN A 227 -10.93 -21.35 3.48
N ALA A 228 -10.48 -21.44 2.23
CA ALA A 228 -9.51 -20.54 1.63
C ALA A 228 -10.20 -19.70 0.55
N ILE A 229 -9.95 -18.40 0.58
CA ILE A 229 -10.36 -17.44 -0.45
C ILE A 229 -9.09 -16.79 -0.97
N TRP A 230 -8.69 -17.12 -2.19
CA TRP A 230 -7.55 -16.51 -2.85
C TRP A 230 -8.04 -15.48 -3.86
N LEU A 231 -7.67 -14.22 -3.68
CA LEU A 231 -8.10 -13.05 -4.45
C LEU A 231 -6.91 -12.51 -5.25
N THR A 232 -7.17 -12.04 -6.47
CA THR A 232 -6.17 -11.37 -7.31
C THR A 232 -6.76 -10.18 -8.07
N ASP A 233 -5.90 -9.25 -8.47
CA ASP A 233 -6.27 -8.09 -9.28
C ASP A 233 -6.28 -8.42 -10.79
N GLN A 234 -6.81 -7.52 -11.61
CA GLN A 234 -6.85 -7.70 -13.07
C GLN A 234 -5.46 -7.94 -13.69
N ALA A 235 -4.40 -7.33 -13.14
CA ALA A 235 -3.05 -7.49 -13.63
C ALA A 235 -2.34 -8.75 -13.11
N ALA A 236 -3.00 -9.52 -12.22
CA ALA A 236 -2.44 -10.67 -11.52
C ALA A 236 -1.16 -10.37 -10.72
N LYS A 237 -0.92 -9.10 -10.36
CA LYS A 237 0.27 -8.64 -9.66
C LYS A 237 0.08 -8.64 -8.15
N LEU A 238 -1.12 -8.33 -7.68
CA LEU A 238 -1.43 -8.30 -6.25
C LEU A 238 -2.34 -9.48 -5.92
N SER A 239 -1.93 -10.29 -4.96
CA SER A 239 -2.67 -11.45 -4.51
C SER A 239 -2.84 -11.44 -2.98
N TYR A 240 -4.03 -11.80 -2.53
CA TYR A 240 -4.38 -11.89 -1.12
C TYR A 240 -5.07 -13.22 -0.82
N VAL A 241 -4.87 -13.74 0.38
CA VAL A 241 -5.53 -14.96 0.85
C VAL A 241 -6.25 -14.68 2.16
N ILE A 242 -7.53 -15.05 2.22
CA ILE A 242 -8.31 -15.08 3.45
C ILE A 242 -8.53 -16.53 3.83
N LEU A 243 -8.11 -16.90 5.04
CA LEU A 243 -8.37 -18.20 5.64
C LEU A 243 -9.44 -18.04 6.71
N ASN A 244 -10.51 -18.85 6.62
CA ASN A 244 -11.57 -18.91 7.61
C ASN A 244 -11.63 -20.31 8.21
N TYR A 245 -11.49 -20.41 9.53
CA TYR A 245 -11.61 -21.65 10.30
C TYR A 245 -12.89 -21.59 11.14
N ASP A 246 -13.83 -22.50 10.90
CA ASP A 246 -15.02 -22.63 11.75
C ASP A 246 -14.75 -23.60 12.90
N LYS A 247 -14.25 -24.79 12.55
CA LYS A 247 -13.86 -25.82 13.52
C LYS A 247 -12.70 -26.66 12.98
N LEU A 248 -11.82 -27.07 13.88
CA LEU A 248 -10.72 -28.00 13.60
C LEU A 248 -10.84 -29.13 14.62
N GLY A 249 -11.31 -30.28 14.16
CA GLY A 249 -11.77 -31.37 15.03
C GLY A 249 -10.67 -32.28 15.57
N PHE A 250 -9.42 -32.09 15.16
CA PHE A 250 -8.29 -32.96 15.53
C PHE A 250 -6.99 -32.14 15.55
N ASP A 251 -6.09 -32.49 16.48
CA ASP A 251 -4.78 -31.85 16.63
C ASP A 251 -3.65 -32.72 16.11
N ALA A 252 -2.50 -32.10 15.84
CA ALA A 252 -1.27 -32.80 15.46
C ALA A 252 -0.72 -33.72 16.58
N ASP A 253 -0.96 -33.37 17.86
CA ASP A 253 -0.47 -34.10 19.04
C ASP A 253 -1.52 -35.04 19.68
N ASP A 254 -2.79 -34.94 19.30
CA ASP A 254 -3.93 -35.59 20.00
C ASP A 254 -4.31 -36.97 19.43
N PHE A 255 -3.43 -37.58 18.63
CA PHE A 255 -3.59 -38.98 18.23
C PHE A 255 -2.89 -39.91 19.23
N ARG A 256 -3.64 -40.29 20.27
CA ARG A 256 -3.37 -41.40 21.22
C ARG A 256 -1.90 -41.85 21.27
N PHE A 257 -1.09 -41.17 22.09
CA PHE A 257 0.23 -41.62 22.54
C PHE A 257 1.22 -42.00 21.42
N ASN A 258 1.71 -41.04 20.63
CA ASN A 258 2.86 -41.20 19.73
C ASN A 258 2.77 -42.37 18.70
N SER A 259 1.62 -43.02 18.55
CA SER A 259 1.50 -44.31 17.83
C SER A 259 0.83 -44.17 16.46
N ARG A 260 0.15 -43.05 16.18
CA ARG A 260 -0.47 -42.79 14.87
C ARG A 260 0.08 -41.50 14.27
N ASN A 261 0.97 -41.64 13.31
CA ASN A 261 1.64 -40.54 12.64
C ASN A 261 0.67 -39.73 11.75
N GLY A 262 0.69 -38.41 11.88
CA GLY A 262 -0.06 -37.47 11.03
C GLY A 262 -0.10 -36.05 11.60
N ARG A 263 0.98 -35.27 11.43
CA ARG A 263 1.01 -33.87 11.87
C ARG A 263 0.16 -33.02 10.93
N CYS A 264 -0.84 -32.33 11.48
CA CYS A 264 -1.63 -31.35 10.74
C CYS A 264 -0.96 -29.98 10.84
N GLN A 265 -0.84 -29.24 9.75
CA GLN A 265 -0.19 -27.94 9.74
C GLN A 265 -0.91 -26.97 8.79
N ALA A 266 -1.03 -25.71 9.15
CA ALA A 266 -1.48 -24.62 8.31
C ALA A 266 -0.30 -23.73 7.90
N LEU A 267 0.06 -23.73 6.62
CA LEU A 267 1.23 -23.02 6.12
C LEU A 267 1.08 -22.63 4.65
N PHE A 268 1.97 -21.75 4.22
CA PHE A 268 2.26 -21.46 2.83
C PHE A 268 3.65 -22.01 2.51
N ASN A 269 3.84 -22.61 1.33
CA ASN A 269 5.13 -23.08 0.87
C ASN A 269 5.53 -22.42 -0.44
N GLY A 270 6.70 -21.78 -0.51
CA GLY A 270 7.17 -21.16 -1.75
C GLY A 270 7.55 -22.15 -2.86
N GLY A 271 7.79 -23.41 -2.49
CA GLY A 271 8.34 -24.42 -3.37
C GLY A 271 9.82 -24.19 -3.69
N ASN A 272 10.47 -25.16 -4.32
CA ASN A 272 11.88 -25.13 -4.72
C ASN A 272 12.85 -24.69 -3.59
N HIS A 273 12.60 -25.11 -2.35
CA HIS A 273 13.37 -24.72 -1.17
C HIS A 273 13.38 -23.21 -0.87
N THR A 274 12.36 -22.47 -1.32
CA THR A 274 12.23 -21.03 -1.02
C THR A 274 11.79 -20.78 0.43
N GLY A 275 11.22 -21.79 1.10
CA GLY A 275 10.85 -21.72 2.51
C GLY A 275 9.34 -21.82 2.76
N THR A 276 8.98 -22.00 4.04
CA THR A 276 7.59 -22.09 4.49
C THR A 276 7.23 -20.95 5.44
N VAL A 277 5.98 -20.50 5.38
CA VAL A 277 5.42 -19.49 6.28
C VAL A 277 4.20 -20.06 6.99
N PRO A 278 4.24 -20.30 8.31
CA PRO A 278 3.09 -20.80 9.05
C PRO A 278 1.99 -19.73 9.13
N VAL A 279 0.72 -20.15 9.13
CA VAL A 279 -0.44 -19.25 9.27
C VAL A 279 -0.40 -18.50 10.61
N ASP A 280 -0.03 -19.19 11.69
CA ASP A 280 0.26 -18.55 12.98
C ASP A 280 1.60 -19.07 13.51
N PRO A 281 2.65 -18.24 13.66
CA PRO A 281 3.93 -18.70 14.20
C PRO A 281 3.93 -18.91 15.74
N THR A 282 2.77 -19.04 16.42
CA THR A 282 2.69 -19.18 17.90
C THR A 282 3.27 -20.52 18.34
N ILE A 283 3.92 -20.55 19.51
CA ILE A 283 4.25 -21.82 20.19
C ILE A 283 2.96 -22.65 20.43
N PRO A 284 1.86 -22.07 20.95
CA PRO A 284 0.57 -22.75 21.01
C PRO A 284 0.13 -23.42 19.70
N TYR A 285 0.28 -22.75 18.56
CA TYR A 285 -0.04 -23.34 17.26
C TYR A 285 0.90 -24.50 16.90
N LYS A 286 2.19 -24.42 17.21
CA LYS A 286 3.15 -25.51 16.94
C LYS A 286 2.74 -26.83 17.61
N HIS A 287 2.12 -26.76 18.78
CA HIS A 287 1.63 -27.93 19.53
C HIS A 287 0.17 -28.29 19.21
N SER A 288 -0.69 -27.28 19.06
CA SER A 288 -2.14 -27.46 18.87
C SER A 288 -2.66 -26.54 17.76
N PRO A 289 -2.53 -26.96 16.49
CA PRO A 289 -2.99 -26.17 15.36
C PRO A 289 -4.50 -25.90 15.35
N LYS A 290 -5.33 -26.64 16.11
CA LYS A 290 -6.78 -26.36 16.24
C LYS A 290 -7.08 -24.97 16.83
N ILE A 291 -6.11 -24.34 17.50
CA ILE A 291 -6.24 -23.01 18.08
C ILE A 291 -6.57 -21.94 17.02
N LEU A 292 -6.28 -22.21 15.75
CA LEU A 292 -6.62 -21.34 14.63
C LEU A 292 -8.13 -21.07 14.54
N ALA A 293 -8.99 -22.02 14.91
CA ALA A 293 -10.45 -21.78 14.92
C ALA A 293 -10.91 -20.91 16.10
N GLN A 294 -10.12 -20.85 17.17
CA GLN A 294 -10.45 -20.11 18.40
C GLN A 294 -9.88 -18.68 18.40
N ARG A 295 -8.78 -18.46 17.66
CA ARG A 295 -8.09 -17.16 17.55
C ARG A 295 -8.31 -16.53 16.18
N SER A 296 -7.84 -15.30 16.00
CA SER A 296 -7.90 -14.60 14.72
C SER A 296 -6.76 -13.60 14.62
N GLY A 297 -6.26 -13.39 13.40
CA GLY A 297 -5.39 -12.26 13.09
C GLY A 297 -6.15 -10.93 12.99
N VAL A 298 -7.46 -10.94 12.79
CA VAL A 298 -8.32 -9.75 12.64
C VAL A 298 -9.47 -9.80 13.65
N PRO A 299 -9.19 -9.62 14.95
CA PRO A 299 -10.15 -9.91 16.02
C PRO A 299 -11.45 -9.09 15.96
N HIS A 300 -11.42 -7.89 15.36
CA HIS A 300 -12.62 -7.07 15.16
C HIS A 300 -13.57 -7.63 14.08
N MET A 301 -13.09 -8.51 13.19
CA MET A 301 -13.88 -9.10 12.09
C MET A 301 -14.53 -10.43 12.46
N GLY A 302 -13.87 -11.22 13.28
CA GLY A 302 -14.39 -12.51 13.75
C GLY A 302 -13.29 -13.52 14.07
N ARG A 303 -13.61 -14.48 14.95
CA ARG A 303 -12.73 -15.62 15.26
C ARG A 303 -12.48 -16.47 14.02
N GLY A 304 -11.36 -17.18 13.99
CA GLY A 304 -11.02 -18.11 12.92
C GLY A 304 -10.52 -17.46 11.64
N ARG A 305 -10.41 -16.12 11.57
CA ARG A 305 -10.05 -15.42 10.35
C ARG A 305 -8.61 -14.96 10.34
N TYR A 306 -7.90 -15.25 9.25
CA TYR A 306 -6.54 -14.83 8.99
C TYR A 306 -6.45 -14.28 7.56
N MET A 307 -5.65 -13.24 7.35
CA MET A 307 -5.50 -12.58 6.06
C MET A 307 -4.03 -12.45 5.73
N PHE A 308 -3.66 -12.65 4.48
CA PHE A 308 -2.28 -12.60 4.02
C PHE A 308 -2.21 -11.87 2.69
N ARG A 309 -1.14 -11.11 2.50
CA ARG A 309 -0.67 -10.67 1.18
C ARG A 309 0.35 -11.70 0.70
N VAL A 310 0.20 -12.21 -0.53
CA VAL A 310 0.92 -13.40 -1.02
C VAL A 310 1.57 -13.24 -2.40
N ASP A 311 1.71 -12.01 -2.89
CA ASP A 311 2.24 -11.65 -4.21
C ASP A 311 3.76 -11.86 -4.37
N ASP A 312 4.58 -11.32 -3.46
CA ASP A 312 6.05 -11.47 -3.54
C ASP A 312 6.58 -12.39 -2.43
N VAL A 313 6.13 -12.10 -1.21
CA VAL A 313 6.44 -12.83 0.01
C VAL A 313 5.16 -12.88 0.81
N VAL A 314 4.90 -14.02 1.45
CA VAL A 314 3.74 -14.17 2.32
C VAL A 314 3.91 -13.27 3.54
N ARG A 315 3.09 -12.22 3.62
CA ARG A 315 3.05 -11.28 4.73
C ARG A 315 1.71 -11.40 5.45
N PRO A 316 1.69 -11.75 6.75
CA PRO A 316 0.46 -11.77 7.53
C PRO A 316 -0.09 -10.35 7.68
N GLY A 317 -1.36 -10.20 7.38
CA GLY A 317 -2.14 -9.04 7.77
C GLY A 317 -2.83 -9.28 9.11
N GLY A 318 -3.43 -8.22 9.66
CA GLY A 318 -4.02 -8.26 10.99
C GLY A 318 -3.02 -7.91 12.08
N CYS A 319 -3.21 -8.45 13.28
CA CYS A 319 -2.39 -8.16 14.44
C CYS A 319 -2.04 -9.41 15.25
N SER A 320 -1.00 -9.28 16.06
CA SER A 320 -0.55 -10.35 16.95
C SER A 320 0.17 -9.76 18.17
N ASN A 321 -0.20 -10.16 19.39
CA ASN A 321 0.44 -9.66 20.64
C ASN A 321 1.82 -10.27 20.93
N LYS A 322 2.59 -10.66 19.91
CA LYS A 322 3.90 -11.29 20.07
C LYS A 322 5.03 -10.28 19.97
N THR A 323 6.20 -10.62 20.46
CA THR A 323 7.40 -9.79 20.32
C THR A 323 8.04 -9.90 18.94
N SER A 324 8.89 -8.92 18.63
CA SER A 324 9.74 -8.85 17.43
C SER A 324 10.46 -10.17 17.11
N GLY A 325 10.48 -10.53 15.82
CA GLY A 325 11.15 -11.72 15.28
C GLY A 325 10.22 -12.89 14.95
N THR A 326 9.01 -12.94 15.53
CA THR A 326 8.04 -14.02 15.25
C THR A 326 6.90 -13.56 14.33
N TYR A 327 6.42 -12.33 14.47
CA TYR A 327 5.38 -11.76 13.61
C TYR A 327 5.97 -10.56 12.85
N PRO A 328 6.10 -10.63 11.51
CA PRO A 328 6.66 -9.52 10.74
C PRO A 328 5.67 -8.36 10.68
N MET A 329 6.19 -7.14 10.83
CA MET A 329 5.40 -5.93 10.66
C MET A 329 5.12 -5.69 9.17
N LEU A 330 3.86 -5.44 8.80
CA LEU A 330 3.49 -5.03 7.45
C LEU A 330 3.24 -3.52 7.44
N ILE A 331 3.94 -2.81 6.57
CA ILE A 331 3.88 -1.35 6.44
C ILE A 331 3.46 -1.02 5.00
N TYR A 332 2.51 -0.09 4.86
CA TYR A 332 2.11 0.42 3.56
C TYR A 332 1.84 1.94 3.61
N PRO A 333 2.38 2.73 2.66
CA PRO A 333 3.40 2.32 1.70
C PRO A 333 4.73 2.00 2.39
N ASN A 334 5.49 1.07 1.79
CA ASN A 334 6.83 0.71 2.24
C ASN A 334 7.94 1.56 1.58
N ILE A 335 7.56 2.43 0.63
CA ILE A 335 8.42 3.43 0.00
C ILE A 335 7.78 4.79 0.24
N VAL A 336 8.53 5.73 0.84
CA VAL A 336 7.98 7.01 1.29
C VAL A 336 8.91 8.17 0.96
N ASN A 337 8.35 9.36 0.80
CA ASN A 337 9.13 10.57 0.55
C ASN A 337 9.92 11.01 1.80
N MET A 338 11.20 11.36 1.60
CA MET A 338 12.09 11.99 2.59
C MET A 338 11.57 13.33 3.14
N LEU A 339 10.74 14.04 2.37
CA LEU A 339 10.05 15.25 2.84
C LEU A 339 8.99 14.97 3.91
N GLY A 340 8.74 13.71 4.27
CA GLY A 340 7.76 13.34 5.27
C GLY A 340 6.37 13.83 4.89
N GLU A 341 5.58 14.24 5.90
CA GLU A 341 4.24 14.82 5.73
C GLU A 341 3.25 13.89 5.01
N THR A 342 3.58 12.61 4.99
CA THR A 342 2.79 11.52 4.45
C THR A 342 2.42 10.58 5.59
N THR A 343 1.48 9.69 5.33
CA THR A 343 1.02 8.70 6.30
C THR A 343 1.38 7.29 5.88
N VAL A 344 1.72 6.45 6.84
CA VAL A 344 1.89 5.01 6.65
C VAL A 344 0.93 4.24 7.55
N ASP A 345 0.34 3.19 6.98
CA ASP A 345 -0.53 2.25 7.68
C ASP A 345 0.29 1.01 8.07
N ILE A 346 0.08 0.52 9.30
CA ILE A 346 0.90 -0.53 9.91
C ILE A 346 0.01 -1.62 10.50
N ASN A 347 0.33 -2.87 10.18
CA ASN A 347 -0.10 -4.06 10.92
C ASN A 347 1.05 -4.58 11.78
N ALA A 348 0.82 -4.69 13.09
CA ALA A 348 1.82 -5.14 14.06
C ALA A 348 1.14 -5.83 15.27
N LEU A 349 1.26 -5.23 16.45
CA LEU A 349 0.56 -5.68 17.67
C LEU A 349 -0.93 -5.37 17.62
N CYS A 350 -1.75 -6.07 18.41
CA CYS A 350 -3.17 -5.76 18.48
C CYS A 350 -3.40 -4.48 19.27
N LEU A 351 -4.02 -3.51 18.62
CA LEU A 351 -4.09 -2.13 19.07
C LEU A 351 -5.30 -1.91 19.97
N ASP A 352 -5.11 -1.07 20.98
CA ASP A 352 -6.17 -0.52 21.80
C ASP A 352 -6.25 1.00 21.61
N ARG A 353 -7.46 1.53 21.43
CA ARG A 353 -7.69 2.97 21.29
C ARG A 353 -7.40 3.76 22.57
N SER A 354 -7.36 3.09 23.73
CA SER A 354 -6.99 3.73 25.01
C SER A 354 -5.51 4.07 25.11
N GLN A 355 -4.67 3.45 24.28
CA GLN A 355 -3.21 3.60 24.30
C GLN A 355 -2.72 4.46 23.13
N THR A 356 -1.63 5.19 23.37
CA THR A 356 -0.92 5.91 22.31
C THR A 356 0.24 5.07 21.79
N TYR A 357 0.42 5.08 20.47
CA TYR A 357 1.47 4.34 19.78
C TYR A 357 2.38 5.30 19.03
N ILE A 358 3.66 4.93 18.96
CA ILE A 358 4.69 5.68 18.23
C ILE A 358 5.45 4.75 17.30
N LEU A 359 5.90 5.30 16.19
CA LEU A 359 6.83 4.67 15.27
C LEU A 359 8.16 5.41 15.34
N MET A 360 9.19 4.77 15.88
CA MET A 360 10.54 5.35 15.95
C MET A 360 11.34 4.96 14.70
N ILE A 361 11.98 5.92 14.05
CA ILE A 361 12.78 5.73 12.84
C ILE A 361 14.26 5.84 13.23
N GLU A 362 15.02 4.76 13.02
CA GLU A 362 16.44 4.65 13.43
C GLU A 362 16.74 5.05 14.89
N GLN A 363 15.74 4.93 15.78
CA GLN A 363 15.82 5.38 17.19
C GLN A 363 16.13 6.90 17.35
N ARG A 364 15.92 7.70 16.30
CA ARG A 364 16.17 9.16 16.32
C ARG A 364 14.88 9.94 16.22
N GLU A 365 14.16 9.75 15.12
CA GLU A 365 12.93 10.47 14.82
C GLU A 365 11.72 9.66 15.28
N THR A 366 10.65 10.35 15.68
CA THR A 366 9.41 9.69 16.14
C THR A 366 8.21 10.20 15.34
N ALA A 367 7.42 9.25 14.84
CA ALA A 367 6.15 9.49 14.17
C ALA A 367 5.00 9.15 15.14
N THR A 368 4.04 10.06 15.25
CA THR A 368 2.83 9.83 16.05
C THR A 368 1.85 8.96 15.27
N CYS A 369 1.16 8.04 15.95
CA CYS A 369 0.23 7.11 15.31
C CYS A 369 -1.18 7.22 15.88
N THR A 370 -2.17 7.06 15.02
CA THR A 370 -3.59 6.99 15.34
C THR A 370 -4.11 5.58 15.07
N VAL A 371 -4.89 5.04 16.00
CA VAL A 371 -5.44 3.69 15.89
C VAL A 371 -6.70 3.74 15.02
N LEU A 372 -6.67 3.09 13.85
CA LEU A 372 -7.84 2.99 12.98
C LEU A 372 -8.79 1.93 13.55
N ASN A 373 -8.28 0.72 13.71
CA ASN A 373 -9.00 -0.42 14.30
C ASN A 373 -8.04 -1.27 15.14
N SER A 374 -8.49 -2.42 15.63
CA SER A 374 -7.65 -3.28 16.49
C SER A 374 -6.41 -3.87 15.80
N ALA A 375 -6.28 -3.70 14.48
CA ALA A 375 -5.20 -4.29 13.68
C ALA A 375 -4.35 -3.29 12.89
N ILE A 376 -4.88 -2.10 12.57
CA ILE A 376 -4.23 -1.10 11.74
C ILE A 376 -4.05 0.22 12.52
N ALA A 377 -2.80 0.69 12.56
CA ALA A 377 -2.44 2.03 13.02
C ALA A 377 -1.96 2.87 11.83
N ARG A 378 -2.33 4.15 11.80
CA ARG A 378 -1.84 5.15 10.84
C ARG A 378 -0.84 6.08 11.50
N CYS A 379 0.39 6.06 11.04
CA CYS A 379 1.48 6.88 11.56
C CYS A 379 1.81 8.04 10.63
N PHE A 380 2.06 9.21 11.20
CA PHE A 380 2.39 10.45 10.50
C PHE A 380 3.90 10.63 10.45
N LEU A 381 4.49 10.50 9.26
CA LEU A 381 5.94 10.53 9.12
C LEU A 381 6.51 11.95 9.23
N PRO A 382 7.55 12.17 10.05
CA PRO A 382 8.30 13.42 10.05
C PRO A 382 9.19 13.50 8.81
N ARG A 383 9.79 14.68 8.59
CA ARG A 383 10.84 14.89 7.59
C ARG A 383 12.09 14.14 8.00
N VAL A 384 12.61 13.28 7.13
CA VAL A 384 13.84 12.52 7.35
C VAL A 384 14.74 12.78 6.16
N PHE A 385 15.74 13.66 6.32
CA PHE A 385 16.65 14.06 5.23
C PHE A 385 17.76 13.04 4.97
N ASP A 386 17.39 11.77 4.93
CA ASP A 386 18.29 10.66 4.61
C ASP A 386 17.51 9.63 3.77
N TRP A 387 18.14 9.15 2.70
CA TRP A 387 17.52 8.23 1.76
C TRP A 387 18.07 6.82 1.96
N GLY A 388 17.25 5.82 1.63
CA GLY A 388 17.59 4.42 1.81
C GLY A 388 16.68 3.70 2.79
N THR A 389 17.02 2.45 3.07
CA THR A 389 16.24 1.60 3.97
C THR A 389 16.49 2.01 5.42
N LYS A 390 15.42 2.35 6.13
CA LYS A 390 15.43 2.74 7.53
C LYS A 390 14.70 1.70 8.37
N THR A 391 15.34 1.27 9.44
CA THR A 391 14.73 0.38 10.43
C THR A 391 13.78 1.20 11.31
N VAL A 392 12.55 0.72 11.44
CA VAL A 392 11.52 1.36 12.24
C VAL A 392 11.05 0.44 13.37
N TYR A 393 10.73 1.06 14.51
CA TYR A 393 10.33 0.38 15.74
C TYR A 393 8.94 0.88 16.15
N PHE A 394 7.95 0.00 16.13
CA PHE A 394 6.58 0.32 16.53
C PHE A 394 6.30 -0.19 17.95
N GLN A 395 5.88 0.72 18.82
CA GLN A 395 5.64 0.44 20.24
C GLN A 395 4.63 1.40 20.88
N THR A 396 4.13 1.04 22.05
CA THR A 396 3.32 1.93 22.90
C THR A 396 4.18 3.08 23.44
N GLN A 397 3.64 4.30 23.46
CA GLN A 397 4.34 5.48 24.00
C GLN A 397 4.51 5.41 25.53
N GLN A 398 3.55 4.80 26.23
CA GLN A 398 3.69 4.47 27.65
C GLN A 398 4.63 3.27 27.81
N GLY A 399 5.93 3.52 27.59
CA GLY A 399 6.95 2.66 28.14
C GLY A 399 6.88 2.78 29.66
N ASN A 400 6.33 1.78 30.33
CA ASN A 400 6.62 1.59 31.74
C ASN A 400 8.16 1.49 31.80
N LEU A 401 8.85 2.48 32.38
CA LEU A 401 10.31 2.50 32.50
C LEU A 401 10.84 1.27 33.28
N ASN A 402 9.93 0.52 33.92
CA ASN A 402 10.19 -0.72 34.64
C ASN A 402 9.78 -2.00 33.87
N ALA A 403 9.21 -1.89 32.66
CA ALA A 403 8.86 -3.05 31.83
C ALA A 403 9.95 -3.30 30.79
N GLN A 404 10.97 -4.07 31.16
CA GLN A 404 11.97 -4.64 30.24
C GLN A 404 11.39 -5.60 29.17
N GLU A 405 10.07 -5.67 28.95
CA GLU A 405 9.45 -6.82 28.27
C GLU A 405 8.56 -6.54 27.06
N GLN A 406 8.27 -5.29 26.68
CA GLN A 406 7.60 -5.04 25.38
C GLN A 406 8.64 -4.73 24.30
N LYS A 407 9.22 -5.79 23.73
CA LYS A 407 10.13 -5.65 22.57
C LYS A 407 9.35 -5.01 21.41
N ALA A 408 9.78 -3.82 20.99
CA ALA A 408 9.18 -3.08 19.87
C ALA A 408 9.15 -3.93 18.59
N PHE A 409 8.07 -3.82 17.81
CA PHE A 409 7.98 -4.47 16.51
C PHE A 409 8.93 -3.79 15.53
N VAL A 410 9.72 -4.60 14.83
CA VAL A 410 10.70 -4.09 13.87
C VAL A 410 10.17 -4.26 12.46
N GLY A 411 10.33 -3.23 11.64
CA GLY A 411 10.17 -3.32 10.20
C GLY A 411 11.06 -2.33 9.48
N TYR A 412 10.85 -2.21 8.18
CA TYR A 412 11.72 -1.44 7.29
C TYR A 412 10.88 -0.56 6.38
N ILE A 413 11.29 0.70 6.24
CA ILE A 413 10.71 1.66 5.31
C ILE A 413 11.83 2.19 4.42
N TYR A 414 11.59 2.28 3.11
CA TYR A 414 12.54 2.84 2.16
C TYR A 414 12.23 4.32 1.92
N PHE A 415 13.09 5.21 2.42
CA PHE A 415 12.96 6.64 2.20
C PHE A 415 13.57 7.04 0.87
N VAL A 416 12.82 7.78 0.07
CA VAL A 416 13.23 8.21 -1.26
C VAL A 416 13.10 9.72 -1.45
N PRO A 417 13.91 10.29 -2.36
CA PRO A 417 13.67 11.65 -2.82
C PRO A 417 12.30 11.83 -3.48
N PRO A 418 11.70 13.03 -3.43
CA PRO A 418 10.39 13.32 -4.04
C PRO A 418 10.32 13.08 -5.57
N THR A 419 11.47 13.06 -6.23
CA THR A 419 11.60 12.82 -7.67
C THR A 419 11.38 11.37 -8.08
N ILE A 420 11.44 10.42 -7.13
CA ILE A 420 11.25 8.98 -7.41
C ILE A 420 10.16 8.35 -6.55
N ASP A 421 9.47 9.15 -5.72
CA ASP A 421 8.33 8.68 -4.92
C ASP A 421 7.20 8.19 -5.86
N PRO A 422 6.84 6.89 -5.81
CA PRO A 422 5.76 6.34 -6.64
C PRO A 422 4.37 6.82 -6.20
N MET A 423 4.22 7.37 -4.99
CA MET A 423 2.95 7.86 -4.45
C MET A 423 2.82 9.38 -4.49
N ARG A 424 3.71 10.07 -5.21
CA ARG A 424 3.68 11.53 -5.35
C ARG A 424 2.41 12.04 -6.03
N LEU A 425 2.13 13.33 -5.83
CA LEU A 425 1.21 14.08 -6.67
C LEU A 425 1.78 14.16 -8.10
N ASP A 426 1.02 13.70 -9.08
CA ASP A 426 1.42 13.77 -10.47
C ASP A 426 1.09 15.16 -11.04
N ILE A 427 2.07 15.77 -11.69
CA ILE A 427 2.04 17.13 -12.23
C ILE A 427 2.36 17.16 -13.73
N GLY A 428 2.29 15.99 -14.37
CA GLY A 428 2.70 15.80 -15.75
C GLY A 428 4.22 15.86 -15.90
N ASN A 429 4.67 16.42 -17.02
CA ASN A 429 6.09 16.51 -17.33
C ASN A 429 6.79 17.55 -16.44
N VAL A 430 7.63 17.07 -15.53
CA VAL A 430 8.39 17.91 -14.59
C VAL A 430 9.26 18.96 -15.31
N TYR A 431 9.80 18.65 -16.50
CA TYR A 431 10.69 19.55 -17.23
C TYR A 431 10.00 20.83 -17.72
N ASP A 432 8.70 20.79 -17.95
CA ASP A 432 7.96 21.95 -18.42
C ASP A 432 7.88 23.05 -17.35
N TRP A 433 7.96 22.68 -16.07
CA TRP A 433 7.97 23.60 -14.93
C TRP A 433 9.28 24.40 -14.77
N PHE A 434 10.34 24.01 -15.49
CA PHE A 434 11.65 24.67 -15.44
C PHE A 434 11.89 25.62 -16.61
N LYS A 435 11.04 25.61 -17.63
CA LYS A 435 11.16 26.50 -18.78
C LYS A 435 10.64 27.89 -18.42
N ASN A 436 11.32 28.92 -18.93
CA ASN A 436 10.85 30.31 -18.85
C ASN A 436 10.56 30.83 -20.28
N PRO A 437 9.31 31.19 -20.62
CA PRO A 437 8.10 30.96 -19.82
C PRO A 437 7.72 29.47 -19.77
N VAL A 438 6.94 29.10 -18.75
CA VAL A 438 6.31 27.77 -18.68
C VAL A 438 5.47 27.57 -19.94
N PRO A 439 5.59 26.43 -20.65
CA PRO A 439 5.05 26.28 -22.00
C PRO A 439 3.51 26.27 -22.05
N PHE A 440 2.87 25.91 -20.94
CA PHE A 440 1.42 25.85 -20.83
C PHE A 440 0.94 26.70 -19.65
N GLN A 441 -0.10 27.49 -19.87
CA GLN A 441 -0.78 28.24 -18.80
C GLN A 441 -1.63 27.33 -17.91
N ILE A 442 -2.11 26.23 -18.49
CA ILE A 442 -2.95 25.24 -17.82
C ILE A 442 -2.16 23.96 -17.70
N MET A 443 -1.85 23.57 -16.46
CA MET A 443 -1.11 22.35 -16.15
C MET A 443 -2.07 21.30 -15.60
N SER A 444 -1.84 20.04 -15.95
CA SER A 444 -2.60 18.90 -15.42
C SER A 444 -2.02 18.42 -14.10
N ILE A 445 -2.90 18.07 -13.18
CA ILE A 445 -2.55 17.39 -11.93
C ILE A 445 -3.40 16.14 -11.77
N SER A 446 -2.83 15.08 -11.21
CA SER A 446 -3.57 13.85 -10.94
C SER A 446 -3.21 13.21 -9.61
N TRP A 447 -4.20 12.65 -8.93
CA TRP A 447 -4.03 11.94 -7.67
C TRP A 447 -5.07 10.84 -7.50
N TYR A 448 -4.87 9.94 -6.55
CA TYR A 448 -5.87 8.95 -6.16
C TYR A 448 -6.67 9.43 -4.94
N PRO A 449 -7.99 9.65 -5.05
CA PRO A 449 -8.86 10.06 -3.94
C PRO A 449 -8.75 9.24 -2.66
N ARG A 450 -8.47 7.94 -2.76
CA ARG A 450 -8.29 7.03 -1.61
C ARG A 450 -7.16 7.42 -0.65
N ASN A 451 -6.20 8.24 -1.11
CA ASN A 451 -5.05 8.65 -0.29
C ASN A 451 -5.42 9.71 0.76
N PHE A 452 -6.63 10.28 0.68
CA PHE A 452 -7.09 11.33 1.58
C PHE A 452 -8.29 10.86 2.40
N THR A 453 -8.16 10.89 3.72
CA THR A 453 -9.26 10.57 4.65
C THR A 453 -9.66 11.80 5.44
N ASN A 454 -10.95 11.93 5.72
CA ASN A 454 -11.49 13.04 6.48
C ASN A 454 -10.99 12.96 7.95
N PRO A 455 -10.23 13.97 8.43
CA PRO A 455 -9.71 13.97 9.79
C PRO A 455 -10.81 14.06 10.85
N ASP A 456 -11.97 14.65 10.57
CA ASP A 456 -13.08 14.77 11.53
C ASP A 456 -13.76 13.42 11.75
N PHE A 457 -13.79 12.57 10.72
CA PHE A 457 -14.34 11.22 10.80
C PHE A 457 -13.54 10.31 11.74
N MET A 458 -12.24 10.61 11.94
CA MET A 458 -11.37 9.89 12.86
C MET A 458 -11.74 10.10 14.33
N ASN A 459 -12.35 11.25 14.66
CA ASN A 459 -12.59 11.67 16.04
C ASN A 459 -14.01 11.32 16.54
N GLY A 460 -14.97 11.09 15.63
CA GLY A 460 -16.40 10.98 15.96
C GLY A 460 -16.95 9.57 16.18
N GLU A 461 -16.43 8.53 15.50
CA GLU A 461 -17.06 7.21 15.51
C GLU A 461 -16.31 6.13 16.32
N ARG A 462 -17.07 5.40 17.16
CA ARG A 462 -16.58 4.23 17.92
C ARG A 462 -16.12 3.07 17.04
N PHE A 463 -16.52 3.05 15.76
CA PHE A 463 -16.12 2.03 14.78
C PHE A 463 -15.69 2.69 13.49
N PHE A 464 -14.39 2.69 13.23
CA PHE A 464 -13.82 3.24 12.00
C PHE A 464 -13.94 2.20 10.88
N GLN A 465 -14.76 2.47 9.87
CA GLN A 465 -14.93 1.59 8.70
C GLN A 465 -14.19 2.17 7.50
N ILE A 466 -13.02 1.60 7.18
CA ILE A 466 -12.17 2.01 6.05
C ILE A 466 -12.91 1.91 4.70
N ALA A 467 -13.92 1.05 4.62
CA ALA A 467 -14.70 0.85 3.40
C ALA A 467 -15.80 1.89 3.18
N ASN A 468 -16.09 2.78 4.13
CA ASN A 468 -17.14 3.78 3.97
C ASN A 468 -16.68 4.94 3.05
N ASP A 469 -17.40 5.15 1.94
CA ASP A 469 -17.11 6.19 0.96
C ASP A 469 -17.20 7.62 1.55
N ALA A 470 -18.01 7.84 2.58
CA ALA A 470 -18.11 9.14 3.26
C ALA A 470 -16.76 9.59 3.87
N MET A 471 -15.91 8.64 4.27
CA MET A 471 -14.59 8.90 4.83
C MET A 471 -13.66 9.61 3.85
N TYR A 472 -13.86 9.39 2.54
CA TYR A 472 -13.05 9.99 1.49
C TYR A 472 -13.62 11.33 1.00
N SER A 473 -14.76 11.77 1.55
CA SER A 473 -15.32 13.10 1.29
C SER A 473 -14.52 14.16 2.04
N VAL A 474 -13.60 14.80 1.31
CA VAL A 474 -12.65 15.78 1.86
C VAL A 474 -12.47 16.93 0.86
N GLN A 475 -12.40 18.16 1.39
CA GLN A 475 -11.93 19.30 0.61
C GLN A 475 -10.39 19.38 0.69
N LEU A 476 -9.76 19.46 -0.47
CA LEU A 476 -8.31 19.44 -0.64
C LEU A 476 -7.85 20.81 -1.13
N GLY A 477 -6.80 21.34 -0.51
CA GLY A 477 -6.11 22.54 -0.96
C GLY A 477 -4.83 22.16 -1.69
N LEU A 478 -4.57 22.80 -2.83
CA LEU A 478 -3.30 22.71 -3.53
C LEU A 478 -2.41 23.87 -3.14
N TYR A 479 -1.37 23.58 -2.37
CA TYR A 479 -0.44 24.54 -1.81
C TYR A 479 0.88 24.53 -2.55
N VAL A 480 1.50 25.70 -2.72
CA VAL A 480 2.89 25.83 -3.15
C VAL A 480 3.76 25.98 -1.92
N ILE A 481 4.67 25.03 -1.71
CA ILE A 481 5.66 25.11 -0.63
C ILE A 481 6.98 25.54 -1.23
N GLY A 482 7.44 26.73 -0.84
CA GLY A 482 8.75 27.25 -1.17
C GLY A 482 9.82 26.60 -0.31
N TYR A 483 10.97 26.35 -0.93
CA TYR A 483 12.18 25.88 -0.28
C TYR A 483 13.32 26.89 -0.51
N ARG A 484 14.02 27.21 0.56
CA ARG A 484 15.27 27.97 0.52
C ARG A 484 16.26 27.45 1.57
N GLU A 485 17.52 27.79 1.40
CA GLU A 485 18.56 27.50 2.38
C GLU A 485 18.94 28.80 3.08
N GLY A 486 18.55 28.94 4.35
CA GLY A 486 18.89 30.09 5.17
C GLY A 486 20.23 29.86 5.89
N LYS A 487 21.08 30.89 5.95
CA LYS A 487 22.29 30.84 6.79
C LYS A 487 21.87 30.97 8.25
N ASP A 488 22.10 29.91 9.03
CA ASP A 488 21.95 29.98 10.48
C ASP A 488 23.29 30.44 11.10
N GLU A 489 23.33 31.68 11.60
CA GLU A 489 24.52 32.26 12.22
C GLU A 489 24.96 31.51 13.49
N SER A 490 24.04 30.87 14.19
CA SER A 490 24.34 30.13 15.43
C SER A 490 25.12 28.85 15.16
N ILE A 491 24.87 28.20 14.03
CA ILE A 491 25.48 26.90 13.68
C ILE A 491 26.50 27.04 12.54
N ARG A 492 26.61 28.24 11.95
CA ARG A 492 27.45 28.55 10.79
C ARG A 492 27.23 27.55 9.64
N LYS A 493 26.00 27.06 9.50
CA LYS A 493 25.57 26.12 8.46
C LYS A 493 24.27 26.60 7.84
N PHE A 494 24.06 26.25 6.58
CA PHE A 494 22.78 26.43 5.93
C PHE A 494 21.75 25.46 6.51
N ARG A 495 20.56 25.96 6.81
CA ARG A 495 19.40 25.18 7.24
C ARG A 495 18.32 25.22 6.17
N PRO A 496 17.69 24.08 5.87
CA PRO A 496 16.58 24.04 4.93
C PRO A 496 15.36 24.69 5.57
N GLU A 497 14.84 25.74 4.92
CA GLU A 497 13.63 26.43 5.32
C GLU A 497 12.50 26.13 4.32
N TYR A 498 11.33 25.83 4.86
CA TYR A 498 10.14 25.53 4.06
C TYR A 498 9.02 26.46 4.49
N ARG A 499 8.37 27.08 3.51
CA ARG A 499 7.28 28.01 3.77
C ARG A 499 6.15 27.80 2.77
N THR A 500 4.92 27.79 3.26
CA THR A 500 3.74 27.81 2.40
C THR A 500 3.62 29.20 1.77
N ILE A 501 3.72 29.28 0.45
CA ILE A 501 3.70 30.55 -0.30
C ILE A 501 2.26 30.97 -0.60
N CYS A 502 1.49 30.06 -1.18
CA CYS A 502 0.13 30.31 -1.60
C CYS A 502 -0.68 29.00 -1.76
N ARG A 503 -2.01 29.13 -1.79
CA ARG A 503 -2.94 28.10 -2.26
C ARG A 503 -3.39 28.48 -3.68
N LEU A 504 -3.20 27.57 -4.63
CA LEU A 504 -3.55 27.77 -6.04
C LEU A 504 -5.03 27.53 -6.29
N ALA A 505 -5.55 26.43 -5.73
CA ALA A 505 -6.92 26.01 -5.93
C ALA A 505 -7.39 25.10 -4.81
N THR A 506 -8.71 25.02 -4.67
CA THR A 506 -9.41 24.09 -3.79
C THR A 506 -10.20 23.09 -4.61
N PHE A 507 -10.05 21.81 -4.28
CA PHE A 507 -10.71 20.70 -4.94
C PHE A 507 -11.61 19.94 -3.97
N THR A 508 -12.70 19.38 -4.49
CA THR A 508 -13.50 18.41 -3.76
C THR A 508 -13.09 17.01 -4.22
N ASN A 509 -12.75 16.15 -3.25
CA ASN A 509 -12.35 14.78 -3.54
C ASN A 509 -13.55 13.99 -4.07
N ARG A 510 -13.40 13.33 -5.22
CA ARG A 510 -14.46 12.49 -5.80
C ARG A 510 -14.52 11.18 -5.03
N ASN A 511 -15.45 11.08 -4.07
CA ASN A 511 -15.60 9.94 -3.17
C ASN A 511 -16.40 8.76 -3.77
N ASN A 512 -16.76 8.80 -5.05
CA ASN A 512 -17.45 7.69 -5.69
C ASN A 512 -16.53 6.46 -5.79
N TYR A 513 -17.11 5.26 -5.63
CA TYR A 513 -16.43 3.97 -5.74
C TYR A 513 -15.46 3.86 -6.93
N GLN A 514 -15.83 4.37 -8.11
CA GLN A 514 -14.98 4.33 -9.31
C GLN A 514 -13.64 5.06 -9.15
N TYR A 515 -13.64 6.21 -8.48
CA TYR A 515 -12.45 7.04 -8.28
C TYR A 515 -11.56 6.54 -7.12
N ARG A 516 -11.96 5.46 -6.45
CA ARG A 516 -11.07 4.74 -5.54
C ARG A 516 -9.89 4.11 -6.27
N PHE A 517 -10.13 3.62 -7.48
CA PHE A 517 -9.16 2.87 -8.30
C PHE A 517 -8.69 3.63 -9.53
N LYS A 518 -9.40 4.70 -9.91
CA LYS A 518 -8.98 5.59 -11.00
C LYS A 518 -8.44 6.91 -10.42
N PRO A 519 -7.38 7.48 -11.00
CA PRO A 519 -6.94 8.80 -10.60
C PRO A 519 -8.03 9.84 -10.91
N GLN A 520 -8.15 10.84 -10.05
CA GLN A 520 -8.85 12.08 -10.34
C GLN A 520 -7.85 13.01 -11.02
N GLU A 521 -8.22 13.49 -12.21
CA GLU A 521 -7.44 14.42 -13.01
C GLU A 521 -8.12 15.78 -12.98
N GLU A 522 -7.37 16.82 -12.64
CA GLU A 522 -7.82 18.21 -12.66
C GLU A 522 -6.80 19.08 -13.39
N ARG A 523 -7.20 20.30 -13.72
CA ARG A 523 -6.35 21.27 -14.41
C ARG A 523 -6.24 22.54 -13.59
N ILE A 524 -5.03 23.07 -13.48
CA ILE A 524 -4.72 24.31 -12.74
C ILE A 524 -4.21 25.38 -13.68
N ASN A 525 -4.69 26.61 -13.48
CA ASN A 525 -4.14 27.78 -14.15
C ASN A 525 -3.02 28.36 -13.27
N ILE A 526 -1.78 28.33 -13.76
CA ILE A 526 -0.60 28.78 -12.99
C ILE A 526 -0.55 30.30 -12.76
N TYR A 527 -1.43 31.06 -13.41
CA TYR A 527 -1.53 32.51 -13.24
C TYR A 527 -2.61 32.96 -12.27
N GLN A 528 -3.36 32.00 -11.73
CA GLN A 528 -4.41 32.28 -10.75
C GLN A 528 -3.99 31.72 -9.41
N VAL A 529 -4.01 32.58 -8.40
CA VAL A 529 -3.74 32.22 -7.01
C VAL A 529 -4.99 32.51 -6.21
N GLU A 530 -5.54 31.48 -5.58
CA GLU A 530 -6.73 31.60 -4.75
C GLU A 530 -6.45 32.39 -3.47
N GLN A 531 -5.35 32.07 -2.79
CA GLN A 531 -4.98 32.71 -1.53
C GLN A 531 -3.46 32.81 -1.38
N TRP A 532 -2.96 34.00 -1.04
CA TRP A 532 -1.56 34.22 -0.67
C TRP A 532 -1.36 34.10 0.84
N TYR A 533 -0.27 33.46 1.26
CA TYR A 533 0.16 33.40 2.67
C TYR A 533 1.39 34.29 2.94
N LEU A 534 1.91 34.94 1.89
CA LEU A 534 2.94 35.98 1.99
C LEU A 534 2.29 37.36 2.00
N ASN A 535 2.82 38.25 2.83
CA ASN A 535 2.45 39.65 2.81
C ASN A 535 3.00 40.34 1.56
N GLU A 536 2.47 41.51 1.22
CA GLU A 536 2.86 42.23 0.00
C GLU A 536 4.36 42.49 -0.11
N TRP A 537 5.00 42.91 1.00
CA TRP A 537 6.44 43.13 1.05
C TRP A 537 7.25 41.85 0.80
N GLU A 538 6.82 40.72 1.38
CA GLU A 538 7.49 39.42 1.24
C GLU A 538 7.36 38.90 -0.20
N ARG A 539 6.22 39.13 -0.85
CA ARG A 539 6.05 38.81 -2.28
C ARG A 539 7.03 39.58 -3.16
N MET A 540 7.34 40.83 -2.80
CA MET A 540 8.22 41.69 -3.59
C MET A 540 9.70 41.46 -3.35
N ASN A 541 10.09 41.09 -2.12
CA ASN A 541 11.50 41.06 -1.70
C ASN A 541 12.00 39.66 -1.29
N GLU A 542 11.08 38.74 -0.98
CA GLU A 542 11.44 37.43 -0.43
C GLU A 542 11.05 36.28 -1.36
N LEU A 543 9.99 36.42 -2.16
CA LEU A 543 9.48 35.33 -3.01
C LEU A 543 10.53 34.78 -3.99
N TYR A 544 11.36 35.64 -4.58
CA TYR A 544 12.43 35.23 -5.49
C TYR A 544 13.59 34.51 -4.79
N SER A 545 13.72 34.61 -3.46
CA SER A 545 14.72 33.86 -2.69
C SER A 545 14.39 32.36 -2.63
N TYR A 546 13.12 32.00 -2.78
CA TYR A 546 12.69 30.61 -2.90
C TYR A 546 12.92 30.14 -4.34
N ARG A 547 14.04 29.46 -4.57
CA ARG A 547 14.46 29.00 -5.91
C ARG A 547 13.62 27.82 -6.39
N PHE A 548 13.38 26.89 -5.48
CA PHE A 548 12.66 25.66 -5.73
C PHE A 548 11.51 25.55 -4.75
N GLY A 549 10.55 24.72 -5.11
CA GLY A 549 9.45 24.35 -4.25
C GLY A 549 8.85 23.05 -4.72
N TYR A 550 7.71 22.72 -4.16
CA TYR A 550 6.89 21.61 -4.61
C TYR A 550 5.43 21.93 -4.34
N LEU A 551 4.56 21.25 -5.07
CA LEU A 551 3.13 21.30 -4.82
C LEU A 551 2.79 20.29 -3.72
N LYS A 552 1.96 20.69 -2.78
CA LYS A 552 1.38 19.82 -1.76
C LYS A 552 -0.13 19.85 -1.87
N LEU A 553 -0.72 18.69 -2.06
CA LEU A 553 -2.16 18.50 -1.99
C LEU A 553 -2.50 17.93 -0.60
N SER A 554 -3.26 18.67 0.20
CA SER A 554 -3.63 18.24 1.55
C SER A 554 -5.05 18.64 1.94
N PRO A 555 -5.70 17.93 2.87
CA PRO A 555 -7.00 18.33 3.42
C PRO A 555 -6.95 19.74 4.03
N ILE A 556 -7.99 20.53 3.76
CA ILE A 556 -8.12 21.89 4.30
C ILE A 556 -8.68 21.81 5.72
N ARG A 557 -8.05 22.54 6.65
CA ARG A 557 -8.62 22.75 7.99
C ARG A 557 -9.62 23.91 7.95
N PRO A 558 -10.75 23.83 8.68
CA PRO A 558 -11.57 25.00 8.92
C PRO A 558 -10.72 26.11 9.54
N ASN A 559 -10.72 27.31 8.95
CA ASN A 559 -9.96 28.49 9.39
C ASN A 559 -8.43 28.44 9.22
N ASP A 560 -7.91 27.78 8.18
CA ASP A 560 -6.49 27.85 7.81
C ASP A 560 -6.10 29.24 7.25
N LEU A 561 -5.95 30.21 8.16
CA LEU A 561 -5.59 31.60 7.83
C LEU A 561 -4.09 31.79 7.57
N THR A 562 -3.24 30.94 8.15
CA THR A 562 -1.78 31.14 8.15
C THR A 562 -1.01 30.15 7.28
N GLY A 563 -1.58 29.01 6.90
CA GLY A 563 -0.93 28.02 6.05
C GLY A 563 0.30 27.35 6.70
N MET A 564 0.56 27.58 8.00
CA MET A 564 1.77 27.09 8.68
C MET A 564 1.69 25.61 9.07
N ASN A 565 0.49 25.10 9.40
CA ASN A 565 0.29 23.75 9.92
C ASN A 565 -0.62 22.94 8.99
N LEU A 566 -0.11 22.65 7.79
CA LEU A 566 -0.83 21.86 6.79
C LEU A 566 -0.96 20.40 7.25
N LEU A 567 -2.13 19.80 6.96
CA LEU A 567 -2.33 18.38 7.19
C LEU A 567 -1.41 17.54 6.29
N PRO A 568 -1.13 16.28 6.70
CA PRO A 568 -0.45 15.31 5.85
C PRO A 568 -1.16 15.16 4.50
N GLY A 569 -0.38 14.94 3.45
CA GLY A 569 -0.90 14.91 2.08
C GLY A 569 0.10 14.37 1.08
N LEU A 570 -0.21 14.55 -0.20
CA LEU A 570 0.66 14.15 -1.29
C LEU A 570 1.53 15.33 -1.71
N THR A 571 2.80 15.06 -1.97
CA THR A 571 3.76 16.05 -2.43
C THR A 571 4.17 15.74 -3.87
N SER A 572 4.41 16.76 -4.70
CA SER A 572 4.92 16.59 -6.05
C SER A 572 6.44 16.42 -6.05
N SER A 573 6.99 16.09 -7.21
CA SER A 573 8.41 16.32 -7.45
C SER A 573 8.75 17.81 -7.33
N PRO A 574 10.02 18.15 -7.00
CA PRO A 574 10.42 19.53 -6.88
C PRO A 574 10.35 20.23 -8.22
N ILE A 575 9.86 21.47 -8.20
CA ILE A 575 9.70 22.33 -9.36
C ILE A 575 10.32 23.69 -9.09
N SER A 576 10.65 24.39 -10.16
CA SER A 576 10.93 25.82 -10.06
C SER A 576 9.63 26.58 -9.76
N ILE A 577 9.72 27.62 -8.95
CA ILE A 577 8.58 28.48 -8.62
C ILE A 577 8.64 29.86 -9.29
N HIS A 578 9.54 30.04 -10.26
CA HIS A 578 9.74 31.31 -10.96
C HIS A 578 8.48 31.83 -11.67
N TRP A 579 7.57 30.94 -12.05
CA TRP A 579 6.30 31.30 -12.66
C TRP A 579 5.39 32.11 -11.72
N LEU A 580 5.65 32.12 -10.41
CA LEU A 580 5.01 33.00 -9.43
C LEU A 580 5.67 34.38 -9.34
N TRP A 581 6.90 34.55 -9.85
CA TRP A 581 7.59 35.83 -9.81
C TRP A 581 6.97 36.77 -10.83
N GLN A 582 6.43 37.88 -10.35
CA GLN A 582 5.79 38.86 -11.21
C GLN A 582 5.94 40.28 -10.63
N PRO A 583 6.06 41.29 -11.50
CA PRO A 583 6.04 42.68 -11.07
C PRO A 583 4.65 43.06 -10.55
N LEU A 584 4.59 43.89 -9.51
CA LEU A 584 3.37 44.28 -8.81
C LEU A 584 2.33 44.96 -9.73
N GLU A 585 2.82 45.67 -10.75
CA GLU A 585 2.03 46.46 -11.71
C GLU A 585 1.05 45.61 -12.54
N LEU A 586 1.25 44.29 -12.62
CA LEU A 586 0.37 43.38 -13.35
C LEU A 586 -0.90 42.97 -12.59
N GLY A 587 -1.01 43.29 -11.30
CA GLY A 587 -2.14 42.88 -10.47
C GLY A 587 -2.19 41.36 -10.20
N THR A 588 -2.71 40.98 -9.04
CA THR A 588 -2.79 39.57 -8.60
C THR A 588 -3.90 38.75 -9.27
N VAL A 589 -4.70 39.37 -10.15
CA VAL A 589 -5.88 38.77 -10.76
C VAL A 589 -5.87 39.03 -12.26
N VAL A 590 -5.21 38.16 -13.03
CA VAL A 590 -5.45 38.09 -14.47
C VAL A 590 -6.76 37.31 -14.67
N THR A 591 -7.89 38.02 -14.61
CA THR A 591 -9.19 37.51 -15.07
C THR A 591 -9.24 37.62 -16.60
N GLY A 592 -8.39 36.83 -17.28
CA GLY A 592 -8.31 36.81 -18.74
C GLY A 592 -7.05 36.11 -19.26
N PRO A 593 -6.95 35.86 -20.59
CA PRO A 593 -5.69 35.46 -21.20
C PRO A 593 -4.63 36.57 -21.02
N VAL A 594 -3.43 36.19 -20.57
CA VAL A 594 -2.31 37.13 -20.39
C VAL A 594 -1.97 37.78 -21.75
N ASN A 595 -1.90 39.11 -21.81
CA ASN A 595 -1.53 39.83 -23.03
C ASN A 595 -0.06 39.56 -23.41
N VAL A 596 0.30 39.64 -24.69
CA VAL A 596 1.68 39.37 -25.16
C VAL A 596 2.71 40.27 -24.47
N GLN A 597 2.40 41.55 -24.27
CA GLN A 597 3.27 42.50 -23.56
C GLN A 597 3.45 42.14 -22.08
N GLN A 598 2.39 41.68 -21.42
CA GLN A 598 2.40 41.22 -20.03
C GLN A 598 3.23 39.92 -19.88
N GLN A 599 3.22 39.06 -20.88
CA GLN A 599 4.07 37.87 -20.88
C GLN A 599 5.54 38.25 -21.03
N GLN A 600 5.85 39.19 -21.92
CA GLN A 600 7.21 39.68 -22.14
C GLN A 600 7.78 40.36 -20.89
N SER A 601 6.99 41.19 -20.19
CA SER A 601 7.46 41.84 -18.96
C SER A 601 7.74 40.84 -17.85
N ARG A 602 6.96 39.75 -17.74
CA ARG A 602 7.23 38.68 -16.77
C ARG A 602 8.50 37.91 -17.10
N VAL A 603 8.72 37.57 -18.38
CA VAL A 603 9.95 36.90 -18.81
C VAL A 603 11.17 37.76 -18.49
N ALA A 604 11.12 39.06 -18.82
CA ALA A 604 12.20 40.01 -18.52
C ALA A 604 12.42 40.16 -17.00
N TYR A 605 11.35 40.23 -16.21
CA TYR A 605 11.45 40.31 -14.75
C TYR A 605 12.11 39.06 -14.13
N VAL A 606 11.75 37.87 -14.61
CA VAL A 606 12.38 36.61 -14.17
C VAL A 606 13.85 36.60 -14.56
N GLU A 607 14.21 37.06 -15.76
CA GLU A 607 15.60 37.14 -16.23
C GLU A 607 16.44 38.12 -15.38
N GLU A 608 15.88 39.30 -15.06
CA GLU A 608 16.53 40.29 -14.19
C GLU A 608 16.77 39.72 -12.78
N LYS A 609 15.74 39.11 -12.18
CA LYS A 609 15.84 38.53 -10.83
C LYS A 609 16.73 37.29 -10.77
N ALA A 610 16.72 36.45 -11.81
CA ALA A 610 17.66 35.35 -11.95
C ALA A 610 19.10 35.87 -12.03
N THR A 611 19.34 36.93 -12.81
CA THR A 611 20.66 37.57 -12.92
C THR A 611 21.12 38.14 -11.57
N GLN A 612 20.26 38.88 -10.87
CA GLN A 612 20.56 39.42 -9.54
C GLN A 612 20.91 38.30 -8.55
N MET A 613 20.09 37.25 -8.51
CA MET A 613 20.34 36.10 -7.66
C MET A 613 21.67 35.39 -7.98
N CYS A 614 22.03 35.31 -9.25
CA CYS A 614 23.32 34.76 -9.67
C CYS A 614 24.48 35.61 -9.15
N GLN A 615 24.35 36.94 -9.21
CA GLN A 615 25.35 37.87 -8.65
C GLN A 615 25.45 37.75 -7.12
N ASP A 616 24.32 37.68 -6.43
CA ASP A 616 24.27 37.50 -4.97
C ASP A 616 24.91 36.18 -4.56
N TRP A 617 24.63 35.09 -5.29
CA TRP A 617 25.25 33.80 -5.03
C TRP A 617 26.76 33.81 -5.30
N TYR A 618 27.20 34.44 -6.39
CA TYR A 618 28.62 34.64 -6.67
C TYR A 618 29.31 35.43 -5.56
N ALA A 619 28.69 36.49 -5.04
CA ALA A 619 29.21 37.27 -3.93
C ALA A 619 29.26 36.46 -2.62
N GLU A 620 28.23 35.65 -2.34
CA GLU A 620 28.16 34.81 -1.14
C GLU A 620 29.20 33.68 -1.17
N ASP A 621 29.24 32.89 -2.24
CA ASP A 621 30.18 31.76 -2.38
C ASP A 621 31.62 32.26 -2.56
N GLY A 622 31.78 33.36 -3.32
CA GLY A 622 33.03 34.08 -3.48
C GLY A 622 33.53 34.75 -2.20
N ALA A 623 32.71 34.93 -1.16
CA ALA A 623 33.14 35.41 0.15
C ALA A 623 33.57 34.28 1.10
N GLN A 624 33.19 33.03 0.85
CA GLN A 624 33.57 31.92 1.73
C GLN A 624 35.06 31.57 1.57
N TYR A 625 35.72 31.29 2.70
CA TYR A 625 37.06 30.72 2.73
C TYR A 625 36.95 29.23 2.44
N ASN A 626 37.15 28.82 1.18
CA ASN A 626 37.23 27.41 0.80
C ASN A 626 38.61 27.10 0.19
N PHE A 627 39.08 25.86 0.37
CA PHE A 627 40.39 25.40 -0.11
C PHE A 627 40.59 25.70 -1.59
N ILE A 628 39.52 25.58 -2.38
CA ILE A 628 39.53 25.77 -3.82
C ILE A 628 39.80 27.23 -4.21
N ARG A 629 39.25 28.23 -3.51
CA ARG A 629 39.52 29.66 -3.75
C ARG A 629 40.97 30.04 -3.51
N TYR A 630 41.64 29.36 -2.56
CA TYR A 630 43.05 29.59 -2.28
C TYR A 630 43.99 28.93 -3.29
N THR A 631 43.57 27.85 -3.94
CA THR A 631 44.38 27.12 -4.92
C THR A 631 44.07 27.51 -6.37
N GLU A 632 42.85 27.99 -6.65
CA GLU A 632 42.41 28.41 -7.98
C GLU A 632 41.89 29.86 -7.92
N THR A 633 42.77 30.82 -8.22
CA THR A 633 42.45 32.25 -8.24
C THR A 633 41.63 32.69 -9.44
N ASN A 634 41.40 31.80 -10.42
CA ASN A 634 40.86 32.13 -11.74
C ASN A 634 39.54 31.41 -12.08
N ALA A 635 38.98 30.64 -11.15
CA ALA A 635 37.77 29.86 -11.37
C ALA A 635 36.59 30.41 -10.55
N SER A 636 35.88 31.36 -11.16
CA SER A 636 34.56 31.82 -10.71
C SER A 636 33.55 30.66 -10.74
N CYS A 637 32.62 30.65 -9.78
CA CYS A 637 31.48 29.72 -9.82
C CYS A 637 30.74 29.86 -11.16
N PRO A 638 30.30 28.75 -11.78
CA PRO A 638 29.67 28.82 -13.08
C PRO A 638 28.30 29.50 -12.99
N CYS A 639 28.18 30.67 -13.63
CA CYS A 639 26.92 31.38 -13.77
C CYS A 639 26.01 30.79 -14.87
N ILE A 640 26.56 29.94 -15.75
CA ILE A 640 25.87 29.34 -16.89
C ILE A 640 26.29 27.87 -17.08
N GLU A 641 25.43 27.06 -17.69
CA GLU A 641 25.59 25.60 -17.77
C GLU A 641 26.90 25.21 -18.47
N SER A 642 27.27 25.93 -19.53
CA SER A 642 28.51 25.69 -20.27
C SER A 642 29.76 25.85 -19.42
N GLN A 643 29.76 26.82 -18.50
CA GLN A 643 30.85 27.04 -17.55
C GLN A 643 30.93 25.88 -16.54
N ALA A 644 29.77 25.38 -16.09
CA ALA A 644 29.69 24.29 -15.11
C ALA A 644 30.16 22.95 -15.71
N ARG A 645 29.91 22.70 -17.00
CA ARG A 645 30.38 21.50 -17.70
C ARG A 645 31.89 21.46 -17.91
N ILE A 646 32.55 22.61 -17.98
CA ILE A 646 34.01 22.72 -18.11
C ILE A 646 34.69 22.47 -16.74
N ASP A 647 33.99 22.76 -15.65
CA ASP A 647 34.46 22.66 -14.26
C ASP A 647 34.16 21.28 -13.63
N LEU A 648 34.63 20.21 -14.28
CA LEU A 648 34.40 18.82 -13.87
C LEU A 648 34.96 18.48 -12.46
N GLY A 649 35.86 19.30 -11.93
CA GLY A 649 36.45 19.12 -10.60
C GLY A 649 35.50 19.51 -9.46
N ARG A 650 34.63 20.50 -9.66
CA ARG A 650 33.62 20.95 -8.68
C ARG A 650 32.22 20.44 -8.99
N PHE A 651 31.94 20.19 -10.27
CA PHE A 651 30.62 19.86 -10.79
C PHE A 651 30.69 18.54 -11.55
N MET A 652 30.07 17.49 -11.00
CA MET A 652 30.13 16.15 -11.60
C MET A 652 28.76 15.69 -12.12
N PRO A 653 28.67 15.09 -13.32
CA PRO A 653 27.42 14.52 -13.81
C PRO A 653 26.84 13.50 -12.82
N HIS A 654 25.54 13.59 -12.53
CA HIS A 654 24.89 12.67 -11.59
C HIS A 654 25.08 11.21 -12.05
N PRO A 655 25.46 10.27 -11.17
CA PRO A 655 25.87 8.92 -11.56
C PRO A 655 24.76 8.08 -12.24
N ARG A 656 23.49 8.47 -12.11
CA ARG A 656 22.36 7.87 -12.85
C ARG A 656 22.06 8.53 -14.21
N CYS A 657 22.73 9.64 -14.52
CA CYS A 657 22.67 10.33 -15.80
C CYS A 657 24.00 10.12 -16.56
N SER A 658 24.49 8.88 -16.53
CA SER A 658 25.57 8.45 -17.41
C SER A 658 24.99 8.34 -18.82
N GLN A 659 25.52 9.12 -19.76
CA GLN A 659 25.20 9.02 -21.19
C GLN A 659 25.40 7.59 -21.76
N ALA A 660 26.05 6.68 -21.01
CA ALA A 660 26.38 5.34 -21.47
C ALA A 660 25.43 4.23 -20.99
N CYS A 661 24.42 4.50 -20.13
CA CYS A 661 23.59 3.42 -19.57
C CYS A 661 22.08 3.61 -19.77
N SER A 662 21.52 2.72 -20.60
CA SER A 662 20.11 2.37 -20.79
C SER A 662 19.27 3.20 -21.77
N SER A 663 18.51 2.45 -22.56
CA SER A 663 17.84 2.73 -23.84
C SER A 663 16.73 3.79 -23.82
N TYR A 664 16.55 4.52 -22.72
CA TYR A 664 15.55 5.58 -22.57
C TYR A 664 16.13 7.01 -22.68
N CYS A 665 17.46 7.14 -22.85
CA CYS A 665 18.17 8.41 -22.96
C CYS A 665 18.45 8.88 -24.41
N TYR A 666 17.72 8.37 -25.41
CA TYR A 666 17.95 8.78 -26.79
C TYR A 666 17.05 9.97 -27.17
N GLN A 667 17.70 11.07 -27.57
CA GLN A 667 17.17 12.28 -28.22
C GLN A 667 16.59 13.42 -27.36
N SER A 668 17.10 13.65 -26.15
CA SER A 668 16.84 14.92 -25.45
C SER A 668 18.09 15.80 -25.40
N VAL A 669 18.05 16.92 -26.12
CA VAL A 669 19.06 18.01 -26.16
C VAL A 669 19.39 18.58 -24.76
N PHE A 670 18.66 18.20 -23.70
CA PHE A 670 18.77 18.76 -22.35
C PHE A 670 18.96 17.73 -21.23
N CYS A 671 19.49 16.54 -21.52
CA CYS A 671 19.90 15.57 -20.47
C CYS A 671 21.11 16.02 -19.62
N PHE A 672 21.55 17.28 -19.77
CA PHE A 672 22.85 17.74 -19.31
C PHE A 672 22.84 18.53 -17.99
N ASN A 673 21.68 18.81 -17.40
CA ASN A 673 21.53 19.70 -16.23
C ASN A 673 21.72 19.04 -14.84
N TYR A 674 22.45 17.92 -14.76
CA TYR A 674 22.69 17.24 -13.49
C TYR A 674 24.15 17.35 -13.05
N LEU A 675 24.55 18.52 -12.56
CA LEU A 675 25.89 18.73 -11.99
C LEU A 675 25.83 18.75 -10.45
N ARG A 676 26.60 17.86 -9.82
CA ARG A 676 26.74 17.69 -8.36
C ARG A 676 27.82 18.64 -7.83
N SER A 677 27.51 19.45 -6.81
CA SER A 677 28.53 20.11 -5.98
C SER A 677 28.98 19.20 -4.83
N ALA A 678 30.25 19.27 -4.43
CA ALA A 678 30.87 18.43 -3.40
C ALA A 678 30.42 18.70 -1.95
N GLY A 679 29.31 19.43 -1.74
CA GLY A 679 28.77 19.75 -0.42
C GLY A 679 27.80 18.69 0.17
N PRO A 680 27.29 18.92 1.40
CA PRO A 680 26.42 17.98 2.11
C PRO A 680 25.16 17.61 1.30
N PRO A 681 24.53 16.45 1.58
CA PRO A 681 23.55 15.78 0.72
C PRO A 681 22.32 16.61 0.30
N VAL A 682 21.98 17.67 1.05
CA VAL A 682 20.89 18.60 0.69
C VAL A 682 21.20 19.37 -0.60
N LYS A 683 22.47 19.71 -0.86
CA LYS A 683 22.91 20.35 -2.11
C LYS A 683 22.79 19.46 -3.36
N GLN A 684 22.53 18.14 -3.20
CA GLN A 684 22.56 17.17 -4.29
C GLN A 684 21.21 16.99 -5.01
N LEU A 685 20.11 17.52 -4.48
CA LEU A 685 18.76 17.16 -4.94
C LEU A 685 17.96 18.28 -5.61
N LEU A 686 18.43 19.53 -5.55
CA LEU A 686 17.61 20.69 -5.93
C LEU A 686 18.35 21.72 -6.78
N SER A 687 19.55 21.47 -7.32
CA SER A 687 20.32 22.50 -8.05
C SER A 687 20.03 22.58 -9.57
N SER A 688 19.12 21.75 -10.12
CA SER A 688 19.05 21.45 -11.56
C SER A 688 18.09 22.31 -12.40
N GLY A 689 17.82 23.56 -12.01
CA GLY A 689 16.71 24.32 -12.60
C GLY A 689 16.99 25.74 -13.10
N PHE A 690 18.18 26.30 -12.88
CA PHE A 690 18.47 27.70 -13.19
C PHE A 690 19.96 27.99 -13.47
N ILE A 691 20.61 27.06 -14.17
CA ILE A 691 21.94 27.29 -14.73
C ILE A 691 21.86 27.08 -16.24
#